data_AF-A0A8J3ZY84-F1
#
_entry.id   AF-A0A8J3ZY84-F1
#
_cell.length_a   1.000
_cell.length_b   1.000
_cell.length_c   1.000
_cell.angle_alpha   90.00
_cell.angle_beta   90.00
_cell.angle_gamma   90.00
#
_symmetry.space_group_name_H-M   'P 1'
#
loop_
_entity.id
_entity.type
_entity.pdbx_description
1 polymer ?
#
loop_
_entity_poly.entity_id
_entity_poly.type
_entity_poly.pdbx_seq_one_letter_code
_entity_poly.pdbx_strand_id
1 'polypeptide(L)'
;MTQTTDAQHGIWLTERAGGAGASYHMALGIRFDGPLDAAALVAACDAVLARHVPLRSAVVEVDGATALVPSPVPPRVHRTVLGETTVADAVAAPFDLARGPLVRITLAADGPERHLLLFVAHHLVFDGMSKDILVRDLARAYSGVALPPEPGAASHAADERVRVAADLEAARRFWAPRWRDPTDLVLPELHHQPVGAEPGAEVTFTLDPALTEAVDRGVRKLGVTRFELFVAAFHAVLRRYGNTDLPVAVDVSTRTPGVAGAIGHFVNELPVTVTAPADVTFADLATAVRAELRAAYRYRAVPVPHAVGRVRPRAALTPVSVSYRRRGPDPEFAGLRTTVHWTMFSGSARNALHLQLVDAPDAVEVSLRHSPAAIPTTAVERIGAHLRTLLDAAVREPDAAVAELPMLPPHELDLVLRRWNTTARPYPSDATLGSLFAARVAAAPHAVAAECAGRRLTYTDLDAASGRLAARLRAGGAGPGTLVAVCLDRSLDLLVALLAVARTGAGYVPVDPAYPPARRDHIIRDAAPAVVLTDVDGPGTETTPVPADDRPDGTAYVLYTSGSTGRPKGVDVPHAQLANLLLALRDLLDAGPDDVWLAHTSASFDICAAELFLPLVTGGRTVIATDREARDPAGLVRLIHDSGVTHVQATPSGWQMLLDGGFGATGREPVVAVSGGEVLPPTLAARLRARVRRLWNGYGPTEATVYTTMADVPEPVDVVTIGRPVANCTLYVLDDARRPVPLGVPGELWVGGAGVARGYLGRPDLTAERFVADPWTPGGRLYRTGDRVRYRADGSVLFLGRTDNQVKIRGHRVELGEIEATLLEHPQVAQAAVRYCADDDPWLMGYVVPSGPPPDPASLRAHLAVSLPPAMVPAEWMVLDRFPVNANGKLDRAALPAPVRRPDRPDEPAAPRATDGVTDGVTDTVRAIWCEVLRLDDVGDDEDLFDLGGHSLSITRMMTRIQMQLGADVPLDVFYDTPTVAEIAEYIRTECAGSLVTADREAVR
;
A
#
# COMPACT_ATOMS: atom_id res chain seq x y z
N MET A 1 -2.63 -20.80 -49.82
CA MET A 1 -2.48 -19.68 -48.87
C MET A 1 -3.88 -19.36 -48.36
N THR A 2 -4.05 -19.31 -47.04
CA THR A 2 -5.34 -19.05 -46.40
C THR A 2 -5.17 -17.84 -45.50
N GLN A 3 -5.92 -16.77 -45.72
CA GLN A 3 -5.84 -15.60 -44.83
C GLN A 3 -6.25 -15.98 -43.40
N THR A 4 -5.59 -15.38 -42.41
CA THR A 4 -5.88 -15.62 -40.98
C THR A 4 -7.07 -14.78 -40.50
N THR A 5 -7.68 -15.19 -39.40
CA THR A 5 -8.71 -14.41 -38.72
C THR A 5 -8.11 -13.20 -38.03
N ASP A 6 -8.96 -12.24 -37.68
CA ASP A 6 -8.59 -11.04 -36.93
C ASP A 6 -8.00 -11.39 -35.55
N ALA A 7 -8.53 -12.42 -34.88
CA ALA A 7 -8.00 -12.92 -33.62
C ALA A 7 -6.58 -13.49 -33.78
N GLN A 8 -6.33 -14.28 -34.82
CA GLN A 8 -5.00 -14.79 -35.15
C GLN A 8 -4.03 -13.65 -35.49
N HIS A 9 -4.48 -12.61 -36.20
CA HIS A 9 -3.66 -11.44 -36.49
C HIS A 9 -3.25 -10.70 -35.21
N GLY A 10 -4.16 -10.54 -34.24
CA GLY A 10 -3.87 -9.94 -32.93
C GLY A 10 -2.82 -10.72 -32.12
N ILE A 11 -2.88 -12.06 -32.15
CA ILE A 11 -1.85 -12.91 -31.52
C ILE A 11 -0.49 -12.68 -32.19
N TRP A 12 -0.45 -12.66 -33.51
CA TRP A 12 0.79 -12.42 -34.26
C TRP A 12 1.39 -11.03 -34.00
N LEU A 13 0.56 -9.99 -33.88
CA LEU A 13 1.02 -8.64 -33.48
C LEU A 13 1.63 -8.64 -32.08
N THR A 14 1.08 -9.41 -31.15
CA THR A 14 1.59 -9.54 -29.78
C THR A 14 2.94 -10.26 -29.74
N GLU A 15 3.09 -11.33 -30.53
CA GLU A 15 4.36 -12.03 -30.72
C GLU A 15 5.44 -11.09 -31.30
N ARG A 16 5.09 -10.32 -32.34
CA ARG A 16 6.00 -9.33 -32.93
C ARG A 16 6.40 -8.19 -32.00
N ALA A 17 5.54 -7.83 -31.05
CA ALA A 17 5.81 -6.77 -30.09
C ALA A 17 6.84 -7.15 -29.01
N GLY A 18 7.26 -8.44 -28.93
CA GLY A 18 8.37 -8.86 -28.08
C GLY A 18 8.03 -8.93 -26.59
N GLY A 19 6.94 -9.64 -26.25
CA GLY A 19 6.52 -9.86 -24.85
C GLY A 19 5.63 -11.08 -24.61
N ALA A 20 5.39 -11.91 -25.63
CA ALA A 20 4.51 -13.06 -25.53
C ALA A 20 5.17 -14.29 -24.87
N GLY A 21 6.50 -14.44 -25.00
CA GLY A 21 7.22 -15.59 -24.45
C GLY A 21 6.60 -16.92 -24.91
N ALA A 22 6.35 -17.83 -23.96
CA ALA A 22 5.65 -19.09 -24.23
C ALA A 22 4.13 -19.00 -23.95
N SER A 23 3.55 -17.80 -23.84
CA SER A 23 2.14 -17.61 -23.43
C SER A 23 1.12 -18.12 -24.46
N TYR A 24 1.55 -18.28 -25.72
CA TYR A 24 0.75 -18.88 -26.79
C TYR A 24 1.18 -20.31 -27.14
N HIS A 25 1.98 -20.97 -26.31
CA HIS A 25 2.33 -22.39 -26.52
C HIS A 25 1.33 -23.29 -25.78
N MET A 26 0.66 -24.17 -26.52
CA MET A 26 -0.24 -25.17 -25.97
C MET A 26 0.42 -26.55 -26.03
N ALA A 27 0.52 -27.22 -24.89
CA ALA A 27 1.21 -28.50 -24.80
C ALA A 27 0.33 -29.61 -24.22
N LEU A 28 0.29 -30.73 -24.93
CA LEU A 28 -0.42 -31.94 -24.56
C LEU A 28 0.59 -33.08 -24.43
N GLY A 29 0.71 -33.65 -23.23
CA GLY A 29 1.40 -34.92 -23.00
C GLY A 29 0.42 -36.07 -23.03
N ILE A 30 0.78 -37.15 -23.72
CA ILE A 30 0.07 -38.43 -23.66
C ILE A 30 1.08 -39.48 -23.19
N ARG A 31 0.90 -39.95 -21.95
CA ARG A 31 1.67 -41.03 -21.34
C ARG A 31 1.02 -42.37 -21.65
N PHE A 32 1.86 -43.31 -22.05
CA PHE A 32 1.53 -44.69 -22.34
C PHE A 32 2.29 -45.58 -21.34
N ASP A 33 1.55 -46.21 -20.42
CA ASP A 33 2.08 -47.20 -19.46
C ASP A 33 1.73 -48.63 -19.91
N GLY A 34 2.68 -49.29 -20.61
CA GLY A 34 2.56 -50.61 -21.22
C GLY A 34 3.26 -50.72 -22.58
N PRO A 35 3.23 -51.90 -23.22
CA PRO A 35 3.87 -52.13 -24.53
C PRO A 35 3.25 -51.24 -25.62
N LEU A 36 4.09 -50.49 -26.34
CA LEU A 36 3.66 -49.54 -27.37
C LEU A 36 4.31 -49.86 -28.72
N ASP A 37 3.49 -50.00 -29.77
CA ASP A 37 4.00 -49.94 -31.15
C ASP A 37 4.32 -48.48 -31.52
N ALA A 38 5.56 -48.08 -31.28
CA ALA A 38 6.04 -46.73 -31.57
C ALA A 38 6.02 -46.40 -33.07
N ALA A 39 6.10 -47.40 -33.96
CA ALA A 39 6.04 -47.16 -35.40
C ALA A 39 4.60 -46.85 -35.84
N ALA A 40 3.62 -47.60 -35.35
CA ALA A 40 2.20 -47.32 -35.56
C ALA A 40 1.80 -45.95 -35.00
N LEU A 41 2.35 -45.55 -33.84
CA LEU A 41 2.08 -44.23 -33.26
C LEU A 41 2.64 -43.08 -34.11
N VAL A 42 3.85 -43.24 -34.66
CA VAL A 42 4.42 -42.24 -35.59
C VAL A 42 3.59 -42.16 -36.87
N ALA A 43 3.19 -43.29 -37.45
CA ALA A 43 2.32 -43.31 -38.62
C ALA A 43 0.95 -42.66 -38.35
N ALA A 44 0.40 -42.85 -37.14
CA ALA A 44 -0.83 -42.19 -36.71
C ALA A 44 -0.66 -40.67 -36.59
N CYS A 45 0.46 -40.19 -36.05
CA CYS A 45 0.80 -38.76 -36.03
C CYS A 45 0.89 -38.19 -37.45
N ASP A 46 1.55 -38.89 -38.37
CA ASP A 46 1.68 -38.46 -39.77
C ASP A 46 0.31 -38.36 -40.47
N ALA A 47 -0.60 -39.31 -40.21
CA ALA A 47 -1.97 -39.27 -40.73
C ALA A 47 -2.76 -38.06 -40.20
N VAL A 48 -2.62 -37.73 -38.92
CA VAL A 48 -3.23 -36.53 -38.31
C VAL A 48 -2.65 -35.26 -38.90
N LEU A 49 -1.33 -35.16 -39.02
CA LEU A 49 -0.64 -34.02 -39.63
C LEU A 49 -1.10 -33.82 -41.09
N ALA A 50 -1.19 -34.91 -41.86
CA ALA A 50 -1.65 -34.87 -43.25
C ALA A 50 -3.08 -34.35 -43.37
N ARG A 51 -3.97 -34.76 -42.44
CA ARG A 51 -5.38 -34.35 -42.43
C ARG A 51 -5.59 -32.87 -42.09
N HIS A 52 -4.82 -32.30 -41.16
CA HIS A 52 -5.09 -30.96 -40.63
C HIS A 52 -4.07 -29.95 -41.14
N VAL A 53 -4.45 -29.11 -42.11
CA VAL A 53 -3.60 -28.10 -42.76
C VAL A 53 -2.94 -27.13 -41.76
N PRO A 54 -3.63 -26.62 -40.71
CA PRO A 54 -3.01 -25.68 -39.77
C PRO A 54 -1.77 -26.23 -39.06
N LEU A 55 -1.71 -27.54 -38.79
CA LEU A 55 -0.55 -28.18 -38.17
C LEU A 55 0.68 -28.24 -39.09
N ARG A 56 0.51 -28.02 -40.39
CA ARG A 56 1.58 -28.05 -41.40
C ARG A 56 1.91 -26.66 -41.94
N SER A 57 1.45 -25.61 -41.27
CA SER A 57 1.50 -24.24 -41.76
C SER A 57 2.57 -23.39 -41.05
N ALA A 58 2.96 -22.32 -41.72
CA ALA A 58 3.67 -21.15 -41.20
C ALA A 58 2.78 -19.91 -41.40
N VAL A 59 3.10 -18.81 -40.74
CA VAL A 59 2.36 -17.53 -40.81
C VAL A 59 3.24 -16.48 -41.48
N VAL A 60 2.74 -15.91 -42.57
CA VAL A 60 3.39 -14.83 -43.30
C VAL A 60 2.52 -13.58 -43.31
N GLU A 61 3.17 -12.42 -43.41
CA GLU A 61 2.50 -11.13 -43.63
C GLU A 61 2.40 -10.86 -45.14
N VAL A 62 1.20 -10.49 -45.60
CA VAL A 62 0.87 -10.16 -46.99
C VAL A 62 -0.03 -8.93 -46.96
N ASP A 63 0.44 -7.81 -47.52
CA ASP A 63 -0.31 -6.55 -47.63
C ASP A 63 -0.90 -6.04 -46.29
N GLY A 64 -0.13 -6.16 -45.21
CA GLY A 64 -0.54 -5.73 -43.86
C GLY A 64 -1.52 -6.68 -43.15
N ALA A 65 -1.86 -7.82 -43.75
CA ALA A 65 -2.64 -8.89 -43.13
C ALA A 65 -1.81 -10.18 -43.02
N THR A 66 -2.20 -11.09 -42.12
CA THR A 66 -1.50 -12.38 -41.94
C THR A 66 -2.20 -13.53 -42.69
N ALA A 67 -1.43 -14.49 -43.20
CA ALA A 67 -1.92 -15.69 -43.88
C ALA A 67 -1.16 -16.95 -43.48
N LEU A 68 -1.87 -18.07 -43.39
CA LEU A 68 -1.31 -19.41 -43.28
C LEU A 68 -0.85 -19.91 -44.65
N VAL A 69 0.41 -20.33 -44.72
CA VAL A 69 1.04 -20.94 -45.89
C VAL A 69 1.64 -22.28 -45.49
N PRO A 70 1.82 -23.23 -46.43
CA PRO A 70 2.56 -24.45 -46.14
C PRO A 70 3.93 -24.13 -45.55
N SER A 71 4.27 -24.79 -44.45
CA SER A 71 5.59 -24.66 -43.84
C SER A 71 6.68 -25.16 -44.80
N PRO A 72 7.77 -24.41 -45.05
CA PRO A 72 8.93 -24.90 -45.79
C PRO A 72 9.59 -26.12 -45.13
N VAL A 73 9.39 -26.32 -43.83
CA VAL A 73 9.88 -27.48 -43.08
C VAL A 73 8.69 -28.37 -42.68
N PRO A 74 8.61 -29.64 -43.13
CA PRO A 74 7.50 -30.51 -42.75
C PRO A 74 7.61 -30.90 -41.27
N PRO A 75 6.49 -30.91 -40.51
CA PRO A 75 6.48 -31.42 -39.14
C PRO A 75 6.81 -32.91 -39.12
N ARG A 76 7.60 -33.34 -38.13
CA ARG A 76 8.02 -34.73 -37.93
C ARG A 76 7.98 -35.08 -36.44
N VAL A 77 7.82 -36.37 -36.15
CA VAL A 77 7.93 -36.87 -34.77
C VAL A 77 9.41 -37.08 -34.43
N HIS A 78 9.90 -36.35 -33.43
CA HIS A 78 11.24 -36.52 -32.87
C HIS A 78 11.23 -37.62 -31.82
N ARG A 79 12.14 -38.60 -31.93
CA ARG A 79 12.29 -39.68 -30.94
C ARG A 79 13.49 -39.41 -30.04
N THR A 80 13.32 -39.58 -28.74
CA THR A 80 14.33 -39.29 -27.70
C THR A 80 14.12 -40.17 -26.46
N VAL A 81 15.00 -40.07 -25.47
CA VAL A 81 14.84 -40.67 -24.13
C VAL A 81 14.43 -39.57 -23.15
N LEU A 82 13.47 -39.88 -22.26
CA LEU A 82 13.00 -38.93 -21.26
C LEU A 82 14.16 -38.50 -20.35
N GLY A 83 14.39 -37.19 -20.22
CA GLY A 83 15.50 -36.61 -19.44
C GLY A 83 16.55 -35.86 -20.26
N GLU A 84 16.63 -36.07 -21.58
CA GLU A 84 17.52 -35.29 -22.47
C GLU A 84 17.01 -33.85 -22.70
N THR A 85 15.70 -33.64 -22.54
CA THR A 85 15.04 -32.34 -22.57
C THR A 85 13.85 -32.42 -21.62
N THR A 86 13.68 -31.43 -20.74
CA THR A 86 12.52 -31.43 -19.84
C THR A 86 11.25 -31.03 -20.61
N VAL A 87 10.09 -31.46 -20.13
CA VAL A 87 8.81 -31.01 -20.71
C VAL A 87 8.71 -29.48 -20.68
N ALA A 88 9.19 -28.84 -19.60
CA ALA A 88 9.18 -27.39 -19.47
C ALA A 88 10.01 -26.72 -20.58
N ASP A 89 11.22 -27.21 -20.86
CA ASP A 89 12.07 -26.66 -21.92
C ASP A 89 11.42 -26.81 -23.31
N ALA A 90 10.82 -27.98 -23.56
CA ALA A 90 10.10 -28.25 -24.82
C ALA A 90 8.88 -27.33 -25.01
N VAL A 91 8.20 -26.95 -23.93
CA VAL A 91 7.10 -25.99 -23.95
C VAL A 91 7.62 -24.57 -24.10
N ALA A 92 8.70 -24.19 -23.43
CA ALA A 92 9.24 -22.83 -23.44
C ALA A 92 9.92 -22.45 -24.77
N ALA A 93 10.46 -23.42 -25.51
CA ALA A 93 11.19 -23.18 -26.74
C ALA A 93 10.37 -22.36 -27.75
N PRO A 94 10.89 -21.28 -28.36
CA PRO A 94 10.14 -20.40 -29.25
C PRO A 94 9.77 -21.08 -30.58
N PHE A 95 8.73 -20.55 -31.24
CA PHE A 95 8.40 -20.88 -32.63
C PHE A 95 8.88 -19.77 -33.58
N ASP A 96 9.47 -20.16 -34.71
CA ASP A 96 9.64 -19.24 -35.85
C ASP A 96 8.33 -19.21 -36.64
N LEU A 97 7.55 -18.15 -36.43
CA LEU A 97 6.23 -18.01 -37.05
C LEU A 97 6.30 -17.99 -38.58
N ALA A 98 7.36 -17.42 -39.16
CA ALA A 98 7.51 -17.23 -40.60
C ALA A 98 7.96 -18.51 -41.31
N ARG A 99 8.73 -19.37 -40.63
CA ARG A 99 9.24 -20.62 -41.20
C ARG A 99 8.43 -21.85 -40.84
N GLY A 100 7.73 -21.86 -39.70
CA GLY A 100 7.03 -23.04 -39.20
C GLY A 100 7.91 -24.30 -39.09
N PRO A 101 7.31 -25.49 -38.90
CA PRO A 101 5.90 -25.69 -38.63
C PRO A 101 5.53 -25.20 -37.22
N LEU A 102 4.28 -24.78 -37.03
CA LEU A 102 3.78 -24.29 -35.74
C LEU A 102 3.36 -25.41 -34.76
N VAL A 103 4.00 -26.58 -34.91
CA VAL A 103 3.82 -27.76 -34.08
C VAL A 103 5.16 -28.50 -33.93
N ARG A 104 5.40 -29.04 -32.73
CA ARG A 104 6.51 -29.94 -32.41
C ARG A 104 5.94 -31.18 -31.74
N ILE A 105 6.40 -32.35 -32.18
CA ILE A 105 5.95 -33.64 -31.65
C ILE A 105 7.18 -34.43 -31.22
N THR A 106 7.21 -34.83 -29.95
CA THR A 106 8.31 -35.60 -29.36
C THR A 106 7.76 -36.88 -28.76
N LEU A 107 8.29 -38.03 -29.17
CA LEU A 107 8.05 -39.33 -28.54
C LEU A 107 9.27 -39.70 -27.69
N ALA A 108 9.14 -39.53 -26.38
CA ALA A 108 10.17 -39.87 -25.41
C ALA A 108 9.91 -41.25 -24.80
N ALA A 109 10.95 -42.09 -24.72
CA ALA A 109 10.90 -43.35 -23.97
C ALA A 109 11.35 -43.14 -22.51
N ASP A 110 10.62 -43.70 -21.54
CA ASP A 110 10.88 -43.66 -20.09
C ASP A 110 11.08 -45.10 -19.55
N GLY A 111 12.02 -45.81 -20.16
CA GLY A 111 12.20 -47.26 -19.97
C GLY A 111 11.48 -48.10 -21.04
N PRO A 112 11.41 -49.43 -20.86
CA PRO A 112 10.95 -50.35 -21.90
C PRO A 112 9.43 -50.36 -22.13
N GLU A 113 8.63 -49.94 -21.14
CA GLU A 113 7.16 -50.00 -21.20
C GLU A 113 6.51 -48.66 -20.80
N ARG A 114 7.24 -47.56 -20.85
CA ARG A 114 6.66 -46.23 -20.59
C ARG A 114 7.10 -45.27 -21.67
N HIS A 115 6.15 -44.55 -22.24
CA HIS A 115 6.41 -43.58 -23.29
C HIS A 115 5.59 -42.31 -23.07
N LEU A 116 6.16 -41.16 -23.43
CA LEU A 116 5.49 -39.87 -23.42
C LEU A 116 5.50 -39.30 -24.84
N LEU A 117 4.31 -39.14 -25.42
CA LEU A 117 4.12 -38.33 -26.62
C LEU A 117 3.80 -36.89 -26.19
N LEU A 118 4.75 -35.99 -26.37
CA LEU A 118 4.58 -34.56 -26.12
C LEU A 118 4.26 -33.84 -27.44
N PHE A 119 3.10 -33.20 -27.50
CA PHE A 119 2.64 -32.40 -28.62
C PHE A 119 2.56 -30.93 -28.19
N VAL A 120 3.43 -30.08 -28.76
CA VAL A 120 3.47 -28.63 -28.48
C VAL A 120 3.08 -27.89 -29.74
N ALA A 121 2.03 -27.06 -29.70
CA ALA A 121 1.57 -26.28 -30.83
C ALA A 121 1.38 -24.81 -30.46
N HIS A 122 1.58 -23.92 -31.42
CA HIS A 122 1.27 -22.50 -31.24
C HIS A 122 -0.24 -22.28 -31.27
N HIS A 123 -0.76 -21.40 -30.41
CA HIS A 123 -2.18 -21.07 -30.29
C HIS A 123 -2.76 -20.42 -31.57
N LEU A 124 -1.90 -20.07 -32.55
CA LEU A 124 -2.30 -19.60 -33.88
C LEU A 124 -2.94 -20.71 -34.73
N VAL A 125 -2.57 -21.97 -34.48
CA VAL A 125 -3.03 -23.12 -35.26
C VAL A 125 -3.71 -24.19 -34.40
N PHE A 126 -3.89 -23.91 -33.11
CA PHE A 126 -4.40 -24.85 -32.13
C PHE A 126 -5.20 -24.12 -31.05
N ASP A 127 -6.24 -24.79 -30.51
CA ASP A 127 -7.06 -24.28 -29.41
C ASP A 127 -7.48 -25.40 -28.46
N GLY A 128 -8.21 -25.06 -27.39
CA GLY A 128 -8.61 -26.03 -26.36
C GLY A 128 -9.44 -27.20 -26.89
N MET A 129 -10.28 -26.99 -27.90
CA MET A 129 -11.10 -28.04 -28.52
C MET A 129 -10.32 -28.86 -29.55
N SER A 130 -9.29 -28.26 -30.18
CA SER A 130 -8.38 -28.95 -31.09
C SER A 130 -7.65 -30.11 -30.41
N LYS A 131 -7.42 -30.03 -29.08
CA LYS A 131 -6.85 -31.16 -28.33
C LYS A 131 -7.74 -32.40 -28.38
N ASP A 132 -9.04 -32.26 -28.19
CA ASP A 132 -9.95 -33.41 -28.11
C ASP A 132 -10.10 -34.05 -29.50
N ILE A 133 -10.08 -33.21 -30.55
CA ILE A 133 -10.01 -33.63 -31.95
C ILE A 133 -8.70 -34.37 -32.24
N LEU A 134 -7.56 -33.83 -31.77
CA LEU A 134 -6.24 -34.42 -31.93
C LEU A 134 -6.18 -35.82 -31.29
N VAL A 135 -6.55 -35.96 -30.02
CA VAL A 135 -6.48 -37.26 -29.32
C VAL A 135 -7.42 -38.27 -29.97
N ARG A 136 -8.65 -37.86 -30.32
CA ARG A 136 -9.62 -38.72 -31.02
C ARG A 136 -9.08 -39.20 -32.37
N ASP A 137 -8.54 -38.28 -33.18
CA ASP A 137 -8.04 -38.62 -34.51
C ASP A 137 -6.76 -39.47 -34.40
N LEU A 138 -5.89 -39.20 -33.42
CA LEU A 138 -4.72 -40.02 -33.13
C LEU A 138 -5.10 -41.44 -32.74
N ALA A 139 -6.09 -41.61 -31.84
CA ALA A 139 -6.59 -42.92 -31.43
C ALA A 139 -7.16 -43.71 -32.60
N ARG A 140 -7.98 -43.06 -33.46
CA ARG A 140 -8.54 -43.69 -34.67
C ARG A 140 -7.44 -44.14 -35.63
N ALA A 141 -6.49 -43.26 -35.93
CA ALA A 141 -5.40 -43.57 -36.85
C ALA A 141 -4.50 -44.68 -36.31
N TYR A 142 -4.20 -44.68 -35.01
CA TYR A 142 -3.44 -45.75 -34.35
C TYR A 142 -4.14 -47.10 -34.46
N SER A 143 -5.47 -47.11 -34.28
CA SER A 143 -6.30 -48.31 -34.42
C SER A 143 -6.56 -48.75 -35.86
N GLY A 144 -5.89 -48.15 -36.86
CA GLY A 144 -6.05 -48.48 -38.27
C GLY A 144 -7.35 -47.99 -38.91
N VAL A 145 -8.08 -47.08 -38.24
CA VAL A 145 -9.32 -46.50 -38.76
C VAL A 145 -9.00 -45.28 -39.61
N ALA A 146 -9.41 -45.30 -40.88
CA ALA A 146 -9.21 -44.18 -41.79
C ALA A 146 -9.85 -42.89 -41.25
N LEU A 147 -9.09 -41.79 -41.28
CA LEU A 147 -9.60 -40.49 -40.88
C LEU A 147 -10.50 -39.91 -41.98
N PRO A 148 -11.63 -39.27 -41.62
CA PRO A 148 -12.47 -38.60 -42.61
C PRO A 148 -11.74 -37.40 -43.24
N PRO A 149 -12.25 -36.87 -44.36
CA PRO A 149 -11.70 -35.66 -44.99
C PRO A 149 -11.59 -34.47 -44.02
N GLU A 150 -10.69 -33.54 -44.32
CA GLU A 150 -10.53 -32.31 -43.54
C GLU A 150 -11.84 -31.49 -43.58
N PRO A 151 -12.40 -31.07 -42.44
CA PRO A 151 -13.52 -30.12 -42.42
C PRO A 151 -13.05 -28.79 -42.98
N GLY A 152 -13.84 -28.13 -43.83
CA GLY A 152 -13.44 -27.01 -44.71
C GLY A 152 -12.80 -25.77 -44.05
N ALA A 153 -11.62 -25.90 -43.47
CA ALA A 153 -10.87 -24.84 -42.81
C ALA A 153 -10.42 -23.75 -43.78
N ALA A 154 -10.29 -24.06 -45.07
CA ALA A 154 -9.90 -23.12 -46.11
C ALA A 154 -10.96 -22.03 -46.41
N SER A 155 -12.26 -22.30 -46.19
CA SER A 155 -13.32 -21.28 -46.32
C SER A 155 -13.57 -20.51 -45.01
N HIS A 156 -13.17 -21.08 -43.87
CA HIS A 156 -13.57 -20.58 -42.56
C HIS A 156 -13.20 -19.12 -42.31
N ALA A 157 -11.95 -18.73 -42.56
CA ALA A 157 -11.50 -17.36 -42.31
C ALA A 157 -12.21 -16.34 -43.20
N ALA A 158 -12.53 -16.72 -44.45
CA ALA A 158 -13.33 -15.88 -45.35
C ALA A 158 -14.78 -15.77 -44.85
N ASP A 159 -15.39 -16.89 -44.48
CA ASP A 159 -16.76 -16.95 -43.95
C ASP A 159 -16.88 -16.18 -42.62
N GLU A 160 -15.86 -16.25 -41.77
CA GLU A 160 -15.78 -15.49 -40.52
C GLU A 160 -15.71 -13.99 -40.79
N ARG A 161 -14.84 -13.54 -41.69
CA ARG A 161 -14.74 -12.11 -42.04
C ARG A 161 -16.03 -11.53 -42.60
N VAL A 162 -16.75 -12.29 -43.43
CA VAL A 162 -18.09 -11.87 -43.92
C VAL A 162 -19.06 -11.70 -42.75
N ARG A 163 -19.07 -12.63 -41.79
CA ARG A 163 -19.91 -12.53 -40.57
C ARG A 163 -19.49 -11.37 -39.68
N VAL A 164 -18.20 -11.21 -39.43
CA VAL A 164 -17.64 -10.09 -38.67
C VAL A 164 -18.05 -8.76 -39.27
N ALA A 165 -17.86 -8.59 -40.59
CA ALA A 165 -18.21 -7.35 -41.29
C ALA A 165 -19.72 -7.05 -41.20
N ALA A 166 -20.57 -8.08 -41.30
CA ALA A 166 -22.02 -7.91 -41.19
C ALA A 166 -22.46 -7.44 -39.79
N ASP A 167 -21.83 -7.94 -38.73
CA ASP A 167 -22.21 -7.65 -37.34
C ASP A 167 -21.40 -6.51 -36.68
N LEU A 168 -20.33 -6.02 -37.32
CA LEU A 168 -19.36 -5.10 -36.72
C LEU A 168 -20.00 -3.82 -36.16
N GLU A 169 -20.90 -3.18 -36.90
CA GLU A 169 -21.53 -1.93 -36.47
C GLU A 169 -22.51 -2.13 -35.31
N ALA A 170 -23.19 -3.28 -35.26
CA ALA A 170 -24.03 -3.65 -34.12
C ALA A 170 -23.17 -3.98 -32.89
N ALA A 171 -22.06 -4.71 -33.09
CA ALA A 171 -21.11 -5.01 -32.04
C ALA A 171 -20.45 -3.74 -31.46
N ARG A 172 -20.07 -2.76 -32.31
CA ARG A 172 -19.57 -1.44 -31.88
C ARG A 172 -20.53 -0.74 -30.93
N ARG A 173 -21.80 -0.61 -31.34
CA ARG A 173 -22.85 0.00 -30.50
C ARG A 173 -23.10 -0.77 -29.21
N PHE A 174 -22.95 -2.08 -29.22
CA PHE A 174 -23.12 -2.92 -28.03
C PHE A 174 -21.96 -2.78 -27.04
N TRP A 175 -20.72 -2.86 -27.52
CA TRP A 175 -19.51 -2.90 -26.69
C TRP A 175 -19.03 -1.52 -26.24
N ALA A 176 -19.23 -0.47 -27.03
CA ALA A 176 -18.78 0.89 -26.69
C ALA A 176 -19.18 1.36 -25.27
N PRO A 177 -20.44 1.22 -24.81
CA PRO A 177 -20.82 1.61 -23.45
C PRO A 177 -20.44 0.58 -22.36
N ARG A 178 -20.08 -0.65 -22.75
CA ARG A 178 -19.76 -1.76 -21.82
C ARG A 178 -18.28 -1.88 -21.52
N TRP A 179 -17.43 -1.45 -22.45
CA TRP A 179 -15.99 -1.56 -22.33
C TRP A 179 -15.46 -0.60 -21.26
N ARG A 180 -14.72 -1.15 -20.31
CA ARG A 180 -13.91 -0.41 -19.35
C ARG A 180 -12.49 -0.95 -19.45
N ASP A 181 -11.49 -0.07 -19.54
CA ASP A 181 -10.10 -0.52 -19.46
C ASP A 181 -9.87 -0.98 -18.02
N PRO A 182 -9.47 -2.25 -17.78
CA PRO A 182 -9.22 -2.73 -16.44
C PRO A 182 -7.93 -2.10 -15.91
N THR A 183 -8.04 -0.99 -15.18
CA THR A 183 -6.88 -0.26 -14.64
C THR A 183 -6.50 -0.69 -13.23
N ASP A 184 -7.45 -1.18 -12.43
CA ASP A 184 -7.26 -1.37 -10.99
C ASP A 184 -7.82 -2.72 -10.50
N LEU A 185 -7.14 -3.81 -10.86
CA LEU A 185 -7.45 -5.14 -10.34
C LEU A 185 -7.05 -5.22 -8.85
N VAL A 186 -7.96 -5.66 -8.00
CA VAL A 186 -7.68 -5.97 -6.59
C VAL A 186 -7.79 -7.48 -6.36
N LEU A 187 -6.66 -8.14 -6.14
CA LEU A 187 -6.60 -9.53 -5.71
C LEU A 187 -5.70 -9.66 -4.48
N PRO A 188 -5.92 -10.70 -3.64
CA PRO A 188 -5.00 -11.04 -2.55
C PRO A 188 -3.54 -11.07 -3.04
N GLU A 189 -2.69 -10.24 -2.43
CA GLU A 189 -1.25 -10.19 -2.74
C GLU A 189 -0.90 -9.96 -4.22
N LEU A 190 -1.71 -9.18 -4.95
CA LEU A 190 -1.38 -8.80 -6.32
C LEU A 190 -0.12 -7.91 -6.37
N HIS A 191 0.80 -8.25 -7.27
CA HIS A 191 2.01 -7.51 -7.61
C HIS A 191 1.88 -6.91 -9.02
N HIS A 192 2.41 -5.70 -9.22
CA HIS A 192 2.43 -5.02 -10.52
C HIS A 192 3.61 -5.47 -11.38
N GLN A 193 3.72 -6.78 -11.63
CA GLN A 193 4.75 -7.36 -12.49
C GLN A 193 4.17 -7.73 -13.87
N PRO A 194 4.96 -7.64 -14.96
CA PRO A 194 4.52 -8.09 -16.27
C PRO A 194 4.14 -9.59 -16.27
N VAL A 195 2.95 -9.89 -16.79
CA VAL A 195 2.49 -11.27 -16.98
C VAL A 195 3.12 -11.84 -18.27
N GLY A 196 3.46 -13.13 -18.27
CA GLY A 196 3.94 -13.85 -19.46
C GLY A 196 5.45 -14.15 -19.50
N ALA A 197 6.25 -13.56 -18.60
CA ALA A 197 7.70 -13.77 -18.55
C ALA A 197 8.11 -15.15 -17.99
N GLU A 198 7.31 -15.71 -17.09
CA GLU A 198 7.58 -16.98 -16.41
C GLU A 198 6.48 -18.01 -16.68
N PRO A 199 6.77 -19.32 -16.56
CA PRO A 199 5.77 -20.38 -16.63
C PRO A 199 4.60 -20.12 -15.67
N GLY A 200 3.37 -20.34 -16.16
CA GLY A 200 2.19 -20.24 -15.30
C GLY A 200 2.14 -21.38 -14.28
N ALA A 201 1.55 -21.12 -13.12
CA ALA A 201 1.21 -22.14 -12.13
C ALA A 201 -0.31 -22.36 -12.08
N GLU A 202 -0.73 -23.51 -11.58
CA GLU A 202 -2.14 -23.93 -11.56
C GLU A 202 -2.49 -24.53 -10.19
N VAL A 203 -3.61 -24.08 -9.64
CA VAL A 203 -4.21 -24.61 -8.40
C VAL A 203 -5.54 -25.24 -8.77
N THR A 204 -5.73 -26.51 -8.41
CA THR A 204 -6.94 -27.26 -8.76
C THR A 204 -7.65 -27.78 -7.52
N PHE A 205 -8.98 -27.71 -7.52
CA PHE A 205 -9.83 -28.39 -6.55
C PHE A 205 -11.07 -28.98 -7.24
N THR A 206 -11.64 -30.01 -6.63
CA THR A 206 -12.89 -30.63 -7.07
C THR A 206 -14.03 -30.27 -6.13
N LEU A 207 -15.24 -30.15 -6.68
CA LEU A 207 -16.43 -30.09 -5.84
C LEU A 207 -16.70 -31.47 -5.23
N ASP A 208 -16.89 -31.53 -3.92
CA ASP A 208 -17.36 -32.76 -3.28
C ASP A 208 -18.81 -33.09 -3.74
N PRO A 209 -19.29 -34.33 -3.53
CA PRO A 209 -20.62 -34.72 -3.98
C PRO A 209 -21.76 -33.86 -3.39
N ALA A 210 -21.62 -33.39 -2.14
CA ALA A 210 -22.66 -32.61 -1.49
C ALA A 210 -22.78 -31.19 -2.08
N LEU A 211 -21.63 -30.56 -2.37
CA LEU A 211 -21.58 -29.27 -3.05
C LEU A 211 -22.00 -29.40 -4.53
N THR A 212 -21.61 -30.47 -5.22
CA THR A 212 -22.06 -30.72 -6.60
C THR A 212 -23.59 -30.83 -6.67
N GLU A 213 -24.21 -31.58 -5.76
CA GLU A 213 -25.68 -31.67 -5.69
C GLU A 213 -26.33 -30.32 -5.35
N ALA A 214 -25.72 -29.54 -4.46
CA ALA A 214 -26.21 -28.21 -4.11
C ALA A 214 -26.14 -27.25 -5.31
N VAL A 215 -25.03 -27.28 -6.07
CA VAL A 215 -24.89 -26.55 -7.34
C VAL A 215 -25.99 -26.95 -8.32
N ASP A 216 -26.25 -28.25 -8.49
CA ASP A 216 -27.30 -28.74 -9.40
C ASP A 216 -28.71 -28.30 -8.98
N ARG A 217 -28.99 -28.28 -7.67
CA ARG A 217 -30.24 -27.71 -7.16
C ARG A 217 -30.31 -26.20 -7.41
N GLY A 218 -29.21 -25.47 -7.20
CA GLY A 218 -29.12 -24.04 -7.46
C GLY A 218 -29.36 -23.69 -8.94
N VAL A 219 -28.72 -24.41 -9.86
CA VAL A 219 -28.92 -24.36 -11.31
C VAL A 219 -30.40 -24.51 -11.65
N ARG A 220 -31.08 -25.54 -11.10
CA ARG A 220 -32.51 -25.76 -11.33
C ARG A 220 -33.38 -24.64 -10.74
N LYS A 221 -33.10 -24.19 -9.50
CA LYS A 221 -33.87 -23.15 -8.80
C LYS A 221 -33.79 -21.80 -9.53
N LEU A 222 -32.59 -21.42 -9.97
CA LEU A 222 -32.32 -20.13 -10.62
C LEU A 222 -32.57 -20.16 -12.13
N GLY A 223 -32.72 -21.35 -12.72
CA GLY A 223 -32.89 -21.52 -14.17
C GLY A 223 -31.66 -21.09 -14.98
N VAL A 224 -30.46 -21.16 -14.39
CA VAL A 224 -29.18 -20.85 -15.04
C VAL A 224 -28.42 -22.15 -15.34
N THR A 225 -27.36 -22.09 -16.15
CA THR A 225 -26.42 -23.20 -16.35
C THR A 225 -25.36 -23.26 -15.25
N ARG A 226 -24.68 -24.41 -15.08
CA ARG A 226 -23.51 -24.52 -14.18
C ARG A 226 -22.48 -23.42 -14.51
N PHE A 227 -22.18 -23.20 -15.79
CA PHE A 227 -21.24 -22.16 -16.23
C PHE A 227 -21.65 -20.76 -15.78
N GLU A 228 -22.90 -20.35 -16.07
CA GLU A 228 -23.44 -19.03 -15.67
C GLU A 228 -23.39 -18.84 -14.14
N LEU A 229 -23.70 -19.88 -13.37
CA LEU A 229 -23.65 -19.86 -11.91
C LEU A 229 -22.22 -19.64 -11.37
N PHE A 230 -21.22 -20.34 -11.93
CA PHE A 230 -19.83 -20.18 -11.53
C PHE A 230 -19.27 -18.81 -11.92
N VAL A 231 -19.63 -18.28 -13.10
CA VAL A 231 -19.27 -16.91 -13.50
C VAL A 231 -19.87 -15.90 -12.52
N ALA A 232 -21.12 -16.11 -12.07
CA ALA A 232 -21.73 -15.29 -11.03
C ALA A 232 -21.02 -15.39 -9.67
N ALA A 233 -20.65 -16.60 -9.24
CA ALA A 233 -19.86 -16.79 -8.01
C ALA A 233 -18.48 -16.14 -8.11
N PHE A 234 -17.82 -16.18 -9.27
CA PHE A 234 -16.55 -15.52 -9.50
C PHE A 234 -16.69 -13.99 -9.47
N HIS A 235 -17.70 -13.43 -10.13
CA HIS A 235 -18.02 -12.00 -10.00
C HIS A 235 -18.35 -11.60 -8.56
N ALA A 236 -19.04 -12.45 -7.80
CA ALA A 236 -19.33 -12.21 -6.39
C ALA A 236 -18.05 -12.13 -5.54
N VAL A 237 -17.12 -13.07 -5.72
CA VAL A 237 -15.80 -13.04 -5.05
C VAL A 237 -15.02 -11.77 -5.45
N LEU A 238 -14.94 -11.47 -6.74
CA LEU A 238 -14.24 -10.29 -7.24
C LEU A 238 -14.84 -8.99 -6.66
N ARG A 239 -16.17 -8.90 -6.59
CA ARG A 239 -16.91 -7.81 -5.93
C ARG A 239 -16.52 -7.67 -4.46
N ARG A 240 -16.41 -8.79 -3.72
CA ARG A 240 -16.01 -8.80 -2.30
C ARG A 240 -14.54 -8.42 -2.07
N TYR A 241 -13.69 -8.51 -3.10
CA TYR A 241 -12.35 -7.92 -3.07
C TYR A 241 -12.32 -6.43 -3.44
N GLY A 242 -13.44 -5.84 -3.89
CA GLY A 242 -13.54 -4.45 -4.32
C GLY A 242 -13.63 -4.24 -5.84
N ASN A 243 -13.70 -5.32 -6.64
CA ASN A 243 -13.78 -5.25 -8.10
C ASN A 243 -15.25 -5.25 -8.58
N THR A 244 -15.98 -4.15 -8.39
CA THR A 244 -17.43 -4.10 -8.64
C THR A 244 -17.83 -4.15 -10.10
N ASP A 245 -17.10 -3.46 -10.98
CA ASP A 245 -17.40 -3.36 -12.41
C ASP A 245 -16.23 -3.85 -13.29
N LEU A 246 -15.46 -4.82 -12.77
CA LEU A 246 -14.33 -5.39 -13.51
C LEU A 246 -14.83 -6.30 -14.64
N PRO A 247 -14.44 -6.06 -15.90
CA PRO A 247 -14.75 -6.98 -17.00
C PRO A 247 -14.00 -8.30 -16.79
N VAL A 248 -14.74 -9.40 -16.82
CA VAL A 248 -14.19 -10.76 -16.82
C VAL A 248 -14.25 -11.31 -18.24
N ALA A 249 -13.09 -11.60 -18.85
CA ALA A 249 -13.08 -12.21 -20.18
C ALA A 249 -13.60 -13.64 -20.11
N VAL A 250 -14.57 -13.95 -20.95
CA VAL A 250 -15.13 -15.28 -21.10
C VAL A 250 -14.69 -15.85 -22.45
N ASP A 251 -13.99 -16.97 -22.41
CA ASP A 251 -13.51 -17.67 -23.60
C ASP A 251 -14.69 -18.36 -24.28
N VAL A 252 -14.94 -18.01 -25.55
CA VAL A 252 -16.02 -18.59 -26.36
C VAL A 252 -15.48 -19.17 -27.65
N SER A 253 -16.11 -20.25 -28.11
CA SER A 253 -15.79 -20.83 -29.42
C SER A 253 -16.52 -20.10 -30.55
N THR A 254 -15.79 -19.81 -31.63
CA THR A 254 -16.32 -19.28 -32.90
C THR A 254 -16.67 -20.38 -33.90
N ARG A 255 -16.47 -21.67 -33.54
CA ARG A 255 -16.74 -22.81 -34.41
C ARG A 255 -18.20 -22.87 -34.84
N THR A 256 -18.40 -23.12 -36.12
CA THR A 256 -19.70 -23.46 -36.71
C THR A 256 -19.78 -24.93 -37.07
N PRO A 257 -20.99 -25.50 -37.30
CA PRO A 257 -21.14 -26.92 -37.61
C PRO A 257 -20.20 -27.44 -38.71
N GLY A 258 -19.95 -26.65 -39.77
CA GLY A 258 -19.04 -27.01 -40.86
C GLY A 258 -17.55 -27.15 -40.49
N VAL A 259 -17.11 -26.59 -39.35
CA VAL A 259 -15.72 -26.64 -38.86
C VAL A 259 -15.60 -27.25 -37.47
N ALA A 260 -16.65 -27.91 -36.98
CA ALA A 260 -16.70 -28.49 -35.64
C ALA A 260 -15.58 -29.53 -35.40
N GLY A 261 -15.13 -30.23 -36.45
CA GLY A 261 -14.07 -31.23 -36.38
C GLY A 261 -12.67 -30.76 -36.81
N ALA A 262 -12.47 -29.47 -37.08
CA ALA A 262 -11.20 -28.95 -37.60
C ALA A 262 -10.19 -28.65 -36.48
N ILE A 263 -8.89 -28.80 -36.72
CA ILE A 263 -7.86 -28.23 -35.83
C ILE A 263 -7.54 -26.81 -36.28
N GLY A 264 -7.41 -25.86 -35.35
CA GLY A 264 -7.16 -24.45 -35.64
C GLY A 264 -7.40 -23.54 -34.45
N HIS A 265 -7.35 -22.22 -34.67
CA HIS A 265 -7.69 -21.22 -33.68
C HIS A 265 -9.12 -20.71 -33.88
N PHE A 266 -10.04 -21.06 -32.97
CA PHE A 266 -11.45 -20.67 -33.03
C PHE A 266 -11.94 -20.12 -31.69
N VAL A 267 -11.11 -19.32 -31.02
CA VAL A 267 -11.40 -18.74 -29.70
C VAL A 267 -11.56 -17.23 -29.86
N ASN A 268 -12.57 -16.68 -29.19
CA ASN A 268 -12.70 -15.25 -28.96
C ASN A 268 -12.93 -15.02 -27.46
N GLU A 269 -12.61 -13.82 -26.97
CA GLU A 269 -12.78 -13.43 -25.57
C GLU A 269 -13.88 -12.36 -25.50
N LEU A 270 -14.93 -12.60 -24.71
CA LEU A 270 -16.02 -11.65 -24.49
C LEU A 270 -15.91 -11.05 -23.09
N PRO A 271 -15.78 -9.72 -22.92
CA PRO A 271 -15.72 -9.12 -21.60
C PRO A 271 -17.13 -9.06 -21.01
N VAL A 272 -17.37 -9.88 -20.00
CA VAL A 272 -18.62 -9.86 -19.24
C VAL A 272 -18.46 -8.87 -18.09
N THR A 273 -19.25 -7.79 -18.14
CA THR A 273 -19.29 -6.79 -17.07
C THR A 273 -20.70 -6.72 -16.54
N VAL A 274 -20.88 -6.97 -15.24
CA VAL A 274 -22.17 -6.90 -14.58
C VAL A 274 -22.12 -5.79 -13.54
N THR A 275 -22.81 -4.69 -13.82
CA THR A 275 -23.04 -3.61 -12.87
C THR A 275 -24.31 -3.89 -12.07
N ALA A 276 -24.19 -3.87 -10.76
CA ALA A 276 -25.24 -4.19 -9.80
C ALA A 276 -25.01 -3.40 -8.50
N PRO A 277 -26.07 -3.07 -7.75
CA PRO A 277 -25.97 -2.33 -6.49
C PRO A 277 -25.24 -3.15 -5.41
N ALA A 278 -24.87 -2.50 -4.30
CA ALA A 278 -24.07 -3.12 -3.24
C ALA A 278 -24.82 -4.24 -2.48
N ASP A 279 -26.14 -4.17 -2.45
CA ASP A 279 -27.07 -5.09 -1.79
C ASP A 279 -27.62 -6.17 -2.73
N VAL A 280 -27.05 -6.32 -3.95
CA VAL A 280 -27.51 -7.32 -4.92
C VAL A 280 -27.53 -8.73 -4.32
N THR A 281 -28.63 -9.45 -4.53
CA THR A 281 -28.74 -10.87 -4.15
C THR A 281 -27.93 -11.74 -5.09
N PHE A 282 -27.54 -12.93 -4.66
CA PHE A 282 -26.84 -13.85 -5.56
C PHE A 282 -27.73 -14.29 -6.73
N ALA A 283 -29.04 -14.48 -6.51
CA ALA A 283 -30.02 -14.82 -7.54
C ALA A 283 -30.09 -13.74 -8.63
N ASP A 284 -30.14 -12.47 -8.24
CA ASP A 284 -30.17 -11.34 -9.17
C ASP A 284 -28.83 -11.21 -9.92
N LEU A 285 -27.70 -11.42 -9.24
CA LEU A 285 -26.39 -11.41 -9.87
C LEU A 285 -26.27 -12.53 -10.92
N ALA A 286 -26.70 -13.76 -10.59
CA ALA A 286 -26.69 -14.88 -11.53
C ALA A 286 -27.60 -14.64 -12.75
N THR A 287 -28.75 -14.02 -12.51
CA THR A 287 -29.68 -13.62 -13.59
C THR A 287 -29.07 -12.56 -14.49
N ALA A 288 -28.41 -11.55 -13.91
CA ALA A 288 -27.73 -10.49 -14.65
C ALA A 288 -26.54 -11.04 -15.48
N VAL A 289 -25.73 -11.93 -14.90
CA VAL A 289 -24.65 -12.64 -15.61
C VAL A 289 -25.20 -13.42 -16.80
N ARG A 290 -26.27 -14.19 -16.60
CA ARG A 290 -26.94 -14.93 -17.69
C ARG A 290 -27.42 -13.99 -18.80
N ALA A 291 -28.06 -12.88 -18.44
CA ALA A 291 -28.56 -11.91 -19.41
C ALA A 291 -27.42 -11.29 -20.23
N GLU A 292 -26.34 -10.88 -19.57
CA GLU A 292 -25.18 -10.26 -20.22
C GLU A 292 -24.43 -11.27 -21.10
N LEU A 293 -24.18 -12.50 -20.61
CA LEU A 293 -23.57 -13.57 -21.41
C LEU A 293 -24.36 -13.86 -22.68
N ARG A 294 -25.69 -13.97 -22.59
CA ARG A 294 -26.56 -14.22 -23.75
C ARG A 294 -26.50 -13.07 -24.76
N ALA A 295 -26.50 -11.84 -24.27
CA ALA A 295 -26.39 -10.65 -25.12
C ALA A 295 -25.02 -10.58 -25.83
N ALA A 296 -23.93 -10.79 -25.08
CA ALA A 296 -22.56 -10.82 -25.59
C ALA A 296 -22.35 -11.94 -26.62
N TYR A 297 -22.89 -13.14 -26.37
CA TYR A 297 -22.71 -14.31 -27.24
C TYR A 297 -23.26 -14.14 -28.66
N ARG A 298 -24.19 -13.20 -28.86
CA ARG A 298 -24.68 -12.80 -30.19
C ARG A 298 -23.55 -12.28 -31.09
N TYR A 299 -22.56 -11.61 -30.50
CA TYR A 299 -21.43 -11.00 -31.20
C TYR A 299 -20.15 -11.82 -31.08
N ARG A 300 -20.23 -13.10 -30.69
CA ARG A 300 -19.04 -13.95 -30.45
C ARG A 300 -18.08 -14.08 -31.62
N ALA A 301 -18.54 -13.85 -32.85
CA ALA A 301 -17.69 -13.87 -34.03
C ALA A 301 -16.84 -12.60 -34.18
N VAL A 302 -17.26 -11.47 -33.60
CA VAL A 302 -16.58 -10.18 -33.72
C VAL A 302 -15.52 -10.04 -32.61
N PRO A 303 -14.23 -9.86 -32.94
CA PRO A 303 -13.22 -9.57 -31.93
C PRO A 303 -13.49 -8.25 -31.23
N VAL A 304 -13.53 -8.28 -29.89
CA VAL A 304 -13.90 -7.09 -29.10
C VAL A 304 -12.93 -5.92 -29.28
N PRO A 305 -11.60 -6.10 -29.34
CA PRO A 305 -10.66 -5.00 -29.63
C PRO A 305 -10.97 -4.25 -30.94
N HIS A 306 -11.49 -4.96 -31.95
CA HIS A 306 -11.90 -4.37 -33.23
C HIS A 306 -13.21 -3.59 -33.08
N ALA A 307 -14.15 -4.08 -32.27
CA ALA A 307 -15.41 -3.40 -31.99
C ALA A 307 -15.23 -2.13 -31.13
N VAL A 308 -14.23 -2.07 -30.24
CA VAL A 308 -14.01 -0.88 -29.39
C VAL A 308 -12.94 0.08 -29.93
N GLY A 309 -12.37 -0.21 -31.11
CA GLY A 309 -11.37 0.64 -31.76
C GLY A 309 -10.03 0.72 -31.00
N ARG A 310 -9.68 -0.32 -30.23
CA ARG A 310 -8.47 -0.35 -29.39
C ARG A 310 -7.65 -1.62 -29.64
N VAL A 311 -7.08 -1.74 -30.85
CA VAL A 311 -6.10 -2.78 -31.17
C VAL A 311 -4.77 -2.41 -30.49
N ARG A 312 -4.61 -2.74 -29.21
CA ARG A 312 -3.31 -2.70 -28.53
C ARG A 312 -2.74 -4.12 -28.49
N PRO A 313 -1.42 -4.31 -28.72
CA PRO A 313 -0.77 -5.60 -28.49
C PRO A 313 -0.75 -5.88 -26.97
N ARG A 314 -1.74 -6.63 -26.50
CA ARG A 314 -1.81 -7.19 -25.14
C ARG A 314 -2.05 -8.70 -25.25
N ALA A 315 -1.41 -9.48 -24.38
CA ALA A 315 -1.54 -10.94 -24.36
C ALA A 315 -2.94 -11.45 -23.96
N ALA A 316 -3.73 -10.62 -23.27
CA ALA A 316 -5.10 -10.92 -22.87
C ALA A 316 -5.99 -9.68 -22.90
N LEU A 317 -7.30 -9.87 -23.09
CA LEU A 317 -8.29 -8.78 -23.12
C LEU A 317 -8.49 -8.11 -21.75
N THR A 318 -8.50 -8.93 -20.69
CA THR A 318 -8.68 -8.51 -19.29
C THR A 318 -7.71 -9.26 -18.39
N PRO A 319 -7.35 -8.74 -17.21
CA PRO A 319 -6.37 -9.40 -16.33
C PRO A 319 -6.93 -10.64 -15.65
N VAL A 320 -8.26 -10.85 -15.68
CA VAL A 320 -8.94 -12.06 -15.21
C VAL A 320 -9.81 -12.66 -16.32
N SER A 321 -9.81 -13.98 -16.45
CA SER A 321 -10.63 -14.68 -17.46
C SER A 321 -11.23 -15.99 -16.96
N VAL A 322 -12.24 -16.50 -17.68
CA VAL A 322 -12.93 -17.75 -17.38
C VAL A 322 -13.08 -18.58 -18.65
N SER A 323 -12.78 -19.88 -18.55
CA SER A 323 -13.13 -20.87 -19.57
C SER A 323 -13.96 -22.01 -19.00
N TYR A 324 -14.78 -22.62 -19.86
CA TYR A 324 -15.55 -23.81 -19.52
C TYR A 324 -15.36 -24.87 -20.59
N ARG A 325 -15.17 -26.11 -20.14
CA ARG A 325 -15.09 -27.28 -21.00
C ARG A 325 -15.87 -28.42 -20.37
N ARG A 326 -16.68 -29.09 -21.18
CA ARG A 326 -17.25 -30.39 -20.82
C ARG A 326 -16.26 -31.50 -21.17
N ARG A 327 -15.91 -32.35 -20.20
CA ARG A 327 -15.06 -33.51 -20.44
C ARG A 327 -15.90 -34.60 -21.15
N GLY A 328 -15.47 -34.97 -22.36
CA GLY A 328 -16.00 -36.13 -23.07
C GLY A 328 -15.42 -37.44 -22.53
N PRO A 329 -15.91 -38.61 -23.00
CA PRO A 329 -15.30 -39.89 -22.68
C PRO A 329 -13.86 -39.93 -23.20
N ASP A 330 -13.00 -40.64 -22.45
CA ASP A 330 -11.61 -40.81 -22.82
C ASP A 330 -11.52 -41.68 -24.12
N PRO A 331 -10.89 -41.22 -25.22
CA PRO A 331 -10.74 -42.02 -26.44
C PRO A 331 -9.96 -43.32 -26.24
N GLU A 332 -10.47 -44.40 -26.84
CA GLU A 332 -9.87 -45.73 -26.79
C GLU A 332 -8.90 -45.97 -27.96
N PHE A 333 -7.69 -46.45 -27.64
CA PHE A 333 -6.72 -46.93 -28.61
C PHE A 333 -6.91 -48.45 -28.79
N ALA A 334 -7.82 -48.84 -29.68
CA ALA A 334 -8.09 -50.26 -29.93
C ALA A 334 -6.82 -51.01 -30.35
N GLY A 335 -6.57 -52.16 -29.73
CA GLY A 335 -5.36 -52.98 -29.92
C GLY A 335 -4.21 -52.65 -28.97
N LEU A 336 -4.30 -51.55 -28.20
CA LEU A 336 -3.29 -51.15 -27.23
C LEU A 336 -3.61 -51.78 -25.85
N ARG A 337 -2.62 -52.45 -25.23
CA ARG A 337 -2.75 -53.04 -23.87
C ARG A 337 -2.26 -52.11 -22.76
N THR A 338 -2.16 -50.83 -23.10
CA THR A 338 -1.47 -49.80 -22.32
C THR A 338 -2.50 -48.91 -21.64
N THR A 339 -2.21 -48.48 -20.42
CA THR A 339 -2.98 -47.40 -19.79
C THR A 339 -2.54 -46.08 -20.40
N VAL A 340 -3.49 -45.31 -20.94
CA VAL A 340 -3.24 -44.02 -21.56
C VAL A 340 -3.68 -42.91 -20.61
N HIS A 341 -2.76 -42.01 -20.29
CA HIS A 341 -3.04 -40.80 -19.53
C HIS A 341 -2.67 -39.59 -20.38
N TRP A 342 -3.47 -38.54 -20.37
CA TRP A 342 -3.02 -37.26 -20.92
C TRP A 342 -3.08 -36.14 -19.92
N THR A 343 -2.13 -35.23 -20.07
CA THR A 343 -1.93 -34.08 -19.20
C THR A 343 -1.71 -32.86 -20.09
N MET A 344 -2.36 -31.76 -19.73
CA MET A 344 -2.03 -30.47 -20.32
C MET A 344 -0.83 -29.90 -19.58
N PHE A 345 0.17 -29.44 -20.32
CA PHE A 345 1.25 -28.64 -19.76
C PHE A 345 1.01 -27.18 -20.12
N SER A 346 1.30 -26.30 -19.16
CA SER A 346 1.09 -24.87 -19.31
C SER A 346 2.38 -24.20 -19.78
N GLY A 347 2.28 -23.34 -20.79
CA GLY A 347 3.29 -22.31 -21.03
C GLY A 347 3.18 -21.18 -20.02
N SER A 348 3.60 -19.98 -20.41
CA SER A 348 3.44 -18.79 -19.57
C SER A 348 1.95 -18.41 -19.41
N ALA A 349 1.58 -17.85 -18.26
CA ALA A 349 0.21 -17.36 -18.04
C ALA A 349 -0.05 -16.11 -18.90
N ARG A 350 -1.24 -16.02 -19.53
CA ARG A 350 -1.68 -14.86 -20.34
C ARG A 350 -2.37 -13.77 -19.51
N ASN A 351 -2.99 -14.16 -18.40
CA ASN A 351 -3.76 -13.32 -17.50
C ASN A 351 -3.11 -13.38 -16.11
N ALA A 352 -3.42 -12.41 -15.23
CA ALA A 352 -3.04 -12.51 -13.83
C ALA A 352 -3.72 -13.72 -13.18
N LEU A 353 -4.98 -13.99 -13.53
CA LEU A 353 -5.76 -15.14 -13.06
C LEU A 353 -6.70 -15.67 -14.15
N HIS A 354 -6.74 -16.98 -14.37
CA HIS A 354 -7.67 -17.65 -15.27
C HIS A 354 -8.39 -18.78 -14.53
N LEU A 355 -9.71 -18.73 -14.48
CA LEU A 355 -10.57 -19.77 -13.91
C LEU A 355 -11.00 -20.74 -15.02
N GLN A 356 -10.63 -22.01 -14.92
CA GLN A 356 -11.09 -23.06 -15.82
C GLN A 356 -12.05 -24.00 -15.08
N LEU A 357 -13.21 -24.23 -15.69
CA LEU A 357 -14.19 -25.21 -15.23
C LEU A 357 -14.16 -26.42 -16.16
N VAL A 358 -13.91 -27.59 -15.60
CA VAL A 358 -13.96 -28.87 -16.32
C VAL A 358 -15.14 -29.67 -15.77
N ASP A 359 -16.19 -29.73 -16.57
CA ASP A 359 -17.44 -30.42 -16.22
C ASP A 359 -17.37 -31.88 -16.68
N ALA A 360 -17.10 -32.79 -15.75
CA ALA A 360 -17.11 -34.23 -15.98
C ALA A 360 -18.44 -34.85 -15.49
N PRO A 361 -18.80 -36.06 -15.95
CA PRO A 361 -20.06 -36.71 -15.55
C PRO A 361 -20.24 -36.82 -14.03
N ASP A 362 -19.17 -37.14 -13.30
CA ASP A 362 -19.23 -37.46 -11.86
C ASP A 362 -18.59 -36.38 -10.97
N ALA A 363 -17.99 -35.34 -11.55
CA ALA A 363 -17.30 -34.28 -10.80
C ALA A 363 -17.19 -32.98 -11.60
N VAL A 364 -17.21 -31.85 -10.90
CA VAL A 364 -16.79 -30.55 -11.45
C VAL A 364 -15.41 -30.23 -10.90
N GLU A 365 -14.44 -30.14 -11.79
CA GLU A 365 -13.08 -29.73 -11.46
C GLU A 365 -12.92 -28.23 -11.77
N VAL A 366 -12.31 -27.52 -10.83
CA VAL A 366 -12.05 -26.08 -10.90
C VAL A 366 -10.55 -25.86 -10.84
N SER A 367 -9.98 -25.28 -11.90
CA SER A 367 -8.58 -24.89 -11.99
C SER A 367 -8.46 -23.36 -11.97
N LEU A 368 -7.50 -22.85 -11.21
CA LEU A 368 -7.09 -21.47 -11.18
C LEU A 368 -5.64 -21.38 -11.66
N ARG A 369 -5.46 -20.93 -12.89
CA ARG A 369 -4.14 -20.67 -13.45
C ARG A 369 -3.73 -19.22 -13.22
N HIS A 370 -2.48 -18.99 -12.88
CA HIS A 370 -1.97 -17.65 -12.60
C HIS A 370 -0.52 -17.46 -13.03
N SER A 371 -0.08 -16.20 -13.06
CA SER A 371 1.32 -15.85 -13.14
C SER A 371 1.90 -15.77 -11.72
N PRO A 372 2.90 -16.61 -11.34
CA PRO A 372 3.54 -16.54 -10.03
C PRO A 372 4.18 -15.18 -9.72
N ALA A 373 4.73 -14.51 -10.75
CA ALA A 373 5.28 -13.17 -10.64
C ALA A 373 4.22 -12.11 -10.29
N ALA A 374 2.97 -12.29 -10.74
CA ALA A 374 1.87 -11.38 -10.46
C ALA A 374 1.16 -11.72 -9.14
N ILE A 375 0.94 -13.00 -8.85
CA ILE A 375 0.20 -13.47 -7.68
C ILE A 375 0.87 -14.75 -7.16
N PRO A 376 1.27 -14.83 -5.89
CA PRO A 376 1.82 -16.06 -5.32
C PRO A 376 0.80 -17.22 -5.33
N THR A 377 1.26 -18.47 -5.52
CA THR A 377 0.37 -19.65 -5.56
C THR A 377 -0.48 -19.79 -4.30
N THR A 378 0.09 -19.48 -3.13
CA THR A 378 -0.63 -19.50 -1.84
C THR A 378 -1.78 -18.49 -1.80
N ALA A 379 -1.68 -17.36 -2.51
CA ALA A 379 -2.77 -16.42 -2.64
C ALA A 379 -3.88 -16.94 -3.56
N VAL A 380 -3.52 -17.67 -4.62
CA VAL A 380 -4.49 -18.31 -5.52
C VAL A 380 -5.22 -19.47 -4.85
N GLU A 381 -4.55 -20.25 -4.01
CA GLU A 381 -5.19 -21.25 -3.15
C GLU A 381 -6.28 -20.63 -2.26
N ARG A 382 -6.00 -19.46 -1.67
CA ARG A 382 -7.01 -18.70 -0.90
C ARG A 382 -8.16 -18.22 -1.79
N ILE A 383 -7.88 -17.70 -2.99
CA ILE A 383 -8.95 -17.32 -3.93
C ILE A 383 -9.84 -18.52 -4.27
N GLY A 384 -9.26 -19.71 -4.47
CA GLY A 384 -10.01 -20.95 -4.67
C GLY A 384 -10.85 -21.33 -3.46
N ALA A 385 -10.30 -21.22 -2.25
CA ALA A 385 -11.05 -21.45 -1.02
C ALA A 385 -12.21 -20.46 -0.85
N HIS A 386 -12.00 -19.18 -1.16
CA HIS A 386 -13.04 -18.13 -1.14
C HIS A 386 -14.16 -18.43 -2.13
N LEU A 387 -13.80 -18.80 -3.37
CA LEU A 387 -14.77 -19.18 -4.39
C LEU A 387 -15.60 -20.39 -3.96
N ARG A 388 -14.95 -21.41 -3.38
CA ARG A 388 -15.65 -22.60 -2.88
C ARG A 388 -16.62 -22.25 -1.74
N THR A 389 -16.16 -21.51 -0.73
CA THR A 389 -17.00 -21.13 0.44
C THR A 389 -18.16 -20.23 0.01
N LEU A 390 -17.93 -19.24 -0.84
CA LEU A 390 -18.98 -18.36 -1.35
C LEU A 390 -19.98 -19.12 -2.22
N LEU A 391 -19.51 -19.98 -3.14
CA LEU A 391 -20.38 -20.79 -4.00
C LEU A 391 -21.30 -21.68 -3.16
N ASP A 392 -20.73 -22.35 -2.15
CA ASP A 392 -21.44 -23.25 -1.24
C ASP A 392 -22.57 -22.55 -0.46
N ALA A 393 -22.31 -21.32 0.03
CA ALA A 393 -23.35 -20.51 0.66
C ALA A 393 -24.38 -19.98 -0.37
N ALA A 394 -23.90 -19.46 -1.50
CA ALA A 394 -24.72 -18.84 -2.54
C ALA A 394 -25.77 -19.78 -3.15
N VAL A 395 -25.45 -21.07 -3.31
CA VAL A 395 -26.41 -22.05 -3.86
C VAL A 395 -27.45 -22.52 -2.84
N ARG A 396 -27.17 -22.38 -1.54
CA ARG A 396 -28.12 -22.71 -0.46
C ARG A 396 -29.01 -21.52 -0.11
N GLU A 397 -28.47 -20.31 -0.16
CA GLU A 397 -29.15 -19.06 0.19
C GLU A 397 -29.06 -18.04 -0.96
N PRO A 398 -29.60 -18.35 -2.15
CA PRO A 398 -29.41 -17.49 -3.33
C PRO A 398 -30.11 -16.13 -3.20
N ASP A 399 -31.11 -16.02 -2.32
CA ASP A 399 -31.89 -14.81 -2.09
C ASP A 399 -31.19 -13.85 -1.10
N ALA A 400 -30.05 -14.26 -0.50
CA ALA A 400 -29.24 -13.41 0.38
C ALA A 400 -28.37 -12.43 -0.44
N ALA A 401 -28.07 -11.27 0.17
CA ALA A 401 -27.17 -10.29 -0.42
C ALA A 401 -25.76 -10.87 -0.55
N VAL A 402 -25.10 -10.66 -1.69
CA VAL A 402 -23.72 -11.15 -1.95
C VAL A 402 -22.73 -10.67 -0.89
N ALA A 403 -22.97 -9.48 -0.35
CA ALA A 403 -22.18 -8.88 0.72
C ALA A 403 -22.27 -9.65 2.05
N GLU A 404 -23.40 -10.32 2.31
CA GLU A 404 -23.67 -11.03 3.56
C GLU A 404 -23.25 -12.50 3.52
N LEU A 405 -23.13 -13.08 2.31
CA LEU A 405 -22.69 -14.46 2.15
C LEU A 405 -21.28 -14.68 2.75
N PRO A 406 -21.07 -15.80 3.49
CA PRO A 406 -19.75 -16.21 3.93
C PRO A 406 -18.80 -16.37 2.75
N MET A 407 -17.59 -15.81 2.88
CA MET A 407 -16.53 -15.96 1.88
C MET A 407 -15.22 -16.45 2.49
N LEU A 408 -14.87 -15.97 3.69
CA LEU A 408 -13.68 -16.43 4.40
C LEU A 408 -13.94 -17.84 4.96
N PRO A 409 -13.08 -18.83 4.69
CA PRO A 409 -13.11 -20.12 5.34
C PRO A 409 -12.99 -19.97 6.87
N PRO A 410 -13.53 -20.90 7.67
CA PRO A 410 -13.51 -20.80 9.13
C PRO A 410 -12.12 -20.60 9.74
N HIS A 411 -11.09 -21.21 9.16
CA HIS A 411 -9.71 -21.09 9.64
C HIS A 411 -9.11 -19.70 9.37
N GLU A 412 -9.45 -19.06 8.26
CA GLU A 412 -8.99 -17.69 7.95
C GLU A 412 -9.73 -16.67 8.81
N LEU A 413 -11.03 -16.86 9.02
CA LEU A 413 -11.80 -16.02 9.92
C LEU A 413 -11.27 -16.09 11.37
N ASP A 414 -10.94 -17.28 11.87
CA ASP A 414 -10.29 -17.47 13.17
C ASP A 414 -8.91 -16.80 13.25
N LEU A 415 -8.15 -16.85 12.15
CA LEU A 415 -6.83 -16.22 12.06
C LEU A 415 -6.92 -14.69 12.26
N VAL A 416 -7.76 -14.02 11.46
CA VAL A 416 -7.86 -12.55 11.44
C VAL A 416 -8.63 -11.98 12.63
N LEU A 417 -9.58 -12.72 13.20
CA LEU A 417 -10.34 -12.25 14.36
C LEU A 417 -9.68 -12.59 15.70
N ARG A 418 -9.05 -13.76 15.83
CA ARG A 418 -8.63 -14.30 17.14
C ARG A 418 -7.12 -14.52 17.23
N ARG A 419 -6.53 -15.33 16.34
CA ARG A 419 -5.14 -15.79 16.52
C ARG A 419 -4.13 -14.64 16.44
N TRP A 420 -4.22 -13.77 15.44
CA TRP A 420 -3.33 -12.61 15.35
C TRP A 420 -3.61 -11.53 16.40
N ASN A 421 -4.77 -11.61 17.06
CA ASN A 421 -5.18 -10.78 18.18
C ASN A 421 -4.92 -11.43 19.55
N THR A 422 -4.13 -12.51 19.61
CA THR A 422 -3.75 -13.16 20.88
C THR A 422 -2.57 -12.42 21.51
N THR A 423 -2.83 -11.18 21.94
CA THR A 423 -1.83 -10.23 22.45
C THR A 423 -1.88 -10.07 23.97
N ALA A 424 -2.75 -10.83 24.65
CA ALA A 424 -2.92 -10.75 26.09
C ALA A 424 -1.57 -10.95 26.84
N ARG A 425 -1.24 -9.99 27.70
CA ARG A 425 -0.11 -10.03 28.62
C ARG A 425 -0.56 -9.57 30.00
N PRO A 426 -0.20 -10.31 31.06
CA PRO A 426 -0.62 -9.99 32.42
C PRO A 426 0.21 -8.81 32.96
N TYR A 427 -0.27 -7.60 32.73
CA TYR A 427 0.26 -6.40 33.37
C TYR A 427 -0.57 -6.05 34.61
N PRO A 428 0.01 -5.39 35.64
CA PRO A 428 -0.73 -5.03 36.83
C PRO A 428 -1.89 -4.09 36.48
N SER A 429 -3.11 -4.45 36.88
CA SER A 429 -4.32 -3.68 36.55
C SER A 429 -4.40 -2.33 37.29
N ASP A 430 -3.65 -2.20 38.38
CA ASP A 430 -3.50 -0.99 39.19
C ASP A 430 -2.27 -0.16 38.80
N ALA A 431 -1.55 -0.53 37.73
CA ALA A 431 -0.39 0.22 37.26
C ALA A 431 -0.79 1.62 36.75
N THR A 432 0.00 2.60 37.15
CA THR A 432 -0.09 4.00 36.73
C THR A 432 1.32 4.51 36.47
N LEU A 433 1.45 5.72 35.91
CA LEU A 433 2.77 6.31 35.71
C LEU A 433 3.47 6.54 37.06
N GLY A 434 2.73 7.03 38.07
CA GLY A 434 3.24 7.28 39.41
C GLY A 434 3.67 6.00 40.12
N SER A 435 2.87 4.93 40.07
CA SER A 435 3.21 3.67 40.75
C SER A 435 4.41 2.97 40.12
N LEU A 436 4.51 2.97 38.79
CA LEU A 436 5.66 2.43 38.07
C LEU A 436 6.95 3.23 38.33
N PHE A 437 6.86 4.55 38.37
CA PHE A 437 8.00 5.43 38.71
C PHE A 437 8.44 5.23 40.17
N ALA A 438 7.49 5.22 41.12
CA ALA A 438 7.79 5.05 42.54
C ALA A 438 8.51 3.72 42.85
N ALA A 439 8.16 2.66 42.13
CA ALA A 439 8.86 1.37 42.22
C ALA A 439 10.35 1.50 41.84
N ARG A 440 10.69 2.36 40.86
CA ARG A 440 12.08 2.62 40.47
C ARG A 440 12.80 3.56 41.42
N VAL A 441 12.12 4.56 41.98
CA VAL A 441 12.67 5.40 43.06
C VAL A 441 13.12 4.53 44.24
N ALA A 442 12.31 3.55 44.64
CA ALA A 442 12.66 2.63 45.73
C ALA A 442 13.82 1.69 45.37
N ALA A 443 13.90 1.24 44.11
CA ALA A 443 14.91 0.28 43.67
C ALA A 443 16.29 0.89 43.39
N ALA A 444 16.34 2.12 42.86
CA ALA A 444 17.58 2.77 42.41
C ALA A 444 17.59 4.29 42.73
N PRO A 445 17.50 4.68 44.01
CA PRO A 445 17.25 6.07 44.42
C PRO A 445 18.31 7.07 43.96
N HIS A 446 19.57 6.64 43.86
CA HIS A 446 20.72 7.49 43.51
C HIS A 446 21.15 7.37 42.04
N ALA A 447 20.47 6.54 41.23
CA ALA A 447 20.71 6.50 39.80
C ALA A 447 20.22 7.80 39.15
N VAL A 448 20.90 8.25 38.09
CA VAL A 448 20.49 9.44 37.33
C VAL A 448 19.25 9.10 36.51
N ALA A 449 18.13 9.76 36.81
CA ALA A 449 16.87 9.57 36.10
C ALA A 449 16.79 10.46 34.86
N ALA A 450 17.23 11.72 34.96
CA ALA A 450 17.14 12.68 33.87
C ALA A 450 18.32 13.66 33.84
N GLU A 451 18.69 14.10 32.65
CA GLU A 451 19.77 15.05 32.37
C GLU A 451 19.34 16.05 31.29
N CYS A 452 19.69 17.32 31.46
CA CYS A 452 19.46 18.39 30.47
C CYS A 452 20.49 19.50 30.67
N ALA A 453 21.18 19.93 29.60
CA ALA A 453 22.15 21.03 29.64
C ALA A 453 23.15 20.95 30.83
N GLY A 454 23.69 19.75 31.11
CA GLY A 454 24.65 19.50 32.19
C GLY A 454 24.05 19.38 33.60
N ARG A 455 22.77 19.71 33.81
CA ARG A 455 22.05 19.44 35.07
C ARG A 455 21.57 18.00 35.09
N ARG A 456 21.69 17.33 36.24
CA ARG A 456 21.26 15.94 36.46
C ARG A 456 20.34 15.85 37.68
N LEU A 457 19.29 15.05 37.57
CA LEU A 457 18.42 14.67 38.68
C LEU A 457 18.50 13.16 38.87
N THR A 458 18.74 12.72 40.11
CA THR A 458 18.56 11.32 40.47
C THR A 458 17.06 10.98 40.56
N TYR A 459 16.73 9.68 40.63
CA TYR A 459 15.35 9.25 40.88
C TYR A 459 14.77 9.90 42.14
N THR A 460 15.55 10.02 43.22
CA THR A 460 15.11 10.68 44.46
C THR A 460 14.94 12.18 44.28
N ASP A 461 15.83 12.85 43.56
CA ASP A 461 15.72 14.30 43.32
C ASP A 461 14.46 14.63 42.50
N LEU A 462 14.20 13.83 41.46
CA LEU A 462 13.04 13.97 40.60
C LEU A 462 11.74 13.66 41.36
N ASP A 463 11.74 12.63 42.21
CA ASP A 463 10.61 12.31 43.11
C ASP A 463 10.30 13.45 44.06
N ALA A 464 11.32 14.00 44.73
CA ALA A 464 11.16 15.09 45.68
C ALA A 464 10.70 16.39 44.99
N ALA A 465 11.27 16.73 43.82
CA ALA A 465 10.89 17.92 43.05
C ALA A 465 9.44 17.83 42.57
N SER A 466 9.06 16.71 41.96
CA SER A 466 7.68 16.49 41.49
C SER A 466 6.69 16.43 42.65
N GLY A 467 7.07 15.88 43.81
CA GLY A 467 6.25 15.87 45.03
C GLY A 467 5.97 17.27 45.60
N ARG A 468 6.98 18.15 45.64
CA ARG A 468 6.79 19.55 46.07
C ARG A 468 5.89 20.32 45.12
N LEU A 469 6.10 20.18 43.81
CA LEU A 469 5.26 20.83 42.81
C LEU A 469 3.82 20.29 42.86
N ALA A 470 3.63 18.98 43.06
CA ALA A 470 2.31 18.37 43.21
C ALA A 470 1.52 18.96 44.38
N ALA A 471 2.17 19.21 45.53
CA ALA A 471 1.53 19.83 46.68
C ALA A 471 1.04 21.26 46.37
N ARG A 472 1.82 22.04 45.62
CA ARG A 472 1.43 23.38 45.14
C ARG A 472 0.27 23.32 44.13
N LEU A 473 0.34 22.39 43.17
CA LEU A 473 -0.74 22.21 42.20
C LEU A 473 -2.05 21.81 42.89
N ARG A 474 -2.01 20.94 43.92
CA ARG A 474 -3.19 20.60 44.73
C ARG A 474 -3.76 21.81 45.47
N ALA A 475 -2.90 22.66 46.04
CA ALA A 475 -3.34 23.91 46.66
C ALA A 475 -4.01 24.85 45.65
N GLY A 476 -3.62 24.79 44.37
CA GLY A 476 -4.25 25.49 43.25
C GLY A 476 -5.51 24.82 42.68
N GLY A 477 -5.94 23.67 43.21
CA GLY A 477 -7.15 22.97 42.78
C GLY A 477 -6.93 21.80 41.81
N ALA A 478 -5.68 21.41 41.53
CA ALA A 478 -5.41 20.20 40.77
C ALA A 478 -5.71 18.94 41.60
N GLY A 479 -6.37 17.96 41.00
CA GLY A 479 -6.72 16.69 41.62
C GLY A 479 -7.45 15.73 40.68
N PRO A 480 -7.91 14.57 41.18
CA PRO A 480 -8.66 13.60 40.37
C PRO A 480 -9.84 14.22 39.62
N GLY A 481 -9.92 13.96 38.31
CA GLY A 481 -10.99 14.48 37.44
C GLY A 481 -10.80 15.92 36.96
N THR A 482 -9.68 16.57 37.31
CA THR A 482 -9.31 17.89 36.79
C THR A 482 -8.17 17.80 35.77
N LEU A 483 -7.91 18.90 35.06
CA LEU A 483 -6.80 19.02 34.11
C LEU A 483 -5.86 20.15 34.53
N VAL A 484 -4.57 20.02 34.20
CA VAL A 484 -3.56 21.07 34.36
C VAL A 484 -2.92 21.34 33.00
N ALA A 485 -3.03 22.57 32.50
CA ALA A 485 -2.30 22.96 31.30
C ALA A 485 -0.83 23.23 31.64
N VAL A 486 0.09 22.65 30.88
CA VAL A 486 1.54 22.78 31.09
C VAL A 486 2.14 23.49 29.87
N CYS A 487 2.61 24.72 30.08
CA CYS A 487 3.17 25.59 29.05
C CYS A 487 4.62 25.93 29.43
N LEU A 488 5.52 24.96 29.23
CA LEU A 488 6.94 25.04 29.58
C LEU A 488 7.80 24.61 28.39
N ASP A 489 8.97 25.24 28.25
CA ASP A 489 10.00 24.83 27.28
C ASP A 489 10.66 23.51 27.70
N ARG A 490 11.37 22.88 26.75
CA ARG A 490 11.96 21.56 27.01
C ARG A 490 13.10 21.67 28.02
N SER A 491 12.90 21.03 29.17
CA SER A 491 13.79 21.13 30.32
C SER A 491 13.52 20.00 31.32
N LEU A 492 14.35 19.91 32.36
CA LEU A 492 14.04 19.07 33.53
C LEU A 492 12.75 19.50 34.22
N ASP A 493 12.44 20.80 34.19
CA ASP A 493 11.27 21.37 34.86
C ASP A 493 9.97 20.95 34.18
N LEU A 494 9.98 20.78 32.85
CA LEU A 494 8.88 20.14 32.12
C LEU A 494 8.65 18.71 32.63
N LEU A 495 9.70 17.89 32.75
CA LEU A 495 9.54 16.51 33.24
C LEU A 495 9.03 16.46 34.69
N VAL A 496 9.56 17.34 35.56
CA VAL A 496 9.08 17.53 36.94
C VAL A 496 7.60 17.90 36.95
N ALA A 497 7.17 18.81 36.08
CA ALA A 497 5.77 19.24 35.95
C ALA A 497 4.84 18.11 35.55
N LEU A 498 5.18 17.33 34.52
CA LEU A 498 4.34 16.22 34.04
C LEU A 498 4.15 15.15 35.14
N LEU A 499 5.21 14.80 35.85
CA LEU A 499 5.13 13.88 36.99
C LEU A 499 4.36 14.47 38.17
N ALA A 500 4.52 15.76 38.45
CA ALA A 500 3.79 16.44 39.50
C ALA A 500 2.27 16.45 39.24
N VAL A 501 1.87 16.73 37.99
CA VAL A 501 0.46 16.68 37.58
C VAL A 501 -0.09 15.26 37.77
N ALA A 502 0.60 14.23 37.27
CA ALA A 502 0.20 12.85 37.48
C ALA A 502 0.02 12.52 38.97
N ARG A 503 0.99 12.88 39.83
CA ARG A 503 0.87 12.67 41.29
C ARG A 503 -0.37 13.29 41.90
N THR A 504 -0.84 14.43 41.38
CA THR A 504 -2.05 15.05 41.92
C THR A 504 -3.31 14.21 41.66
N GLY A 505 -3.29 13.33 40.66
CA GLY A 505 -4.45 12.63 40.11
C GLY A 505 -5.10 13.35 38.92
N ALA A 506 -4.61 14.55 38.58
CA ALA A 506 -5.05 15.30 37.40
C ALA A 506 -4.37 14.82 36.12
N GLY A 507 -5.00 15.11 34.98
CA GLY A 507 -4.38 14.91 33.66
C GLY A 507 -3.64 16.16 33.19
N TYR A 508 -2.48 16.01 32.54
CA TYR A 508 -1.80 17.15 31.94
C TYR A 508 -2.31 17.45 30.52
N VAL A 509 -2.31 18.74 30.15
CA VAL A 509 -2.59 19.23 28.80
C VAL A 509 -1.38 20.02 28.35
N PRO A 510 -0.49 19.47 27.51
CA PRO A 510 0.68 20.19 27.06
C PRO A 510 0.24 21.29 26.08
N VAL A 511 0.75 22.50 26.31
CA VAL A 511 0.52 23.67 25.47
C VAL A 511 1.87 24.18 25.03
N ASP A 512 2.24 23.91 23.77
CA ASP A 512 3.54 24.34 23.24
C ASP A 512 3.67 25.88 23.31
N PRO A 513 4.70 26.41 24.00
CA PRO A 513 4.93 27.85 24.06
C PRO A 513 5.12 28.49 22.68
N ALA A 514 5.60 27.73 21.69
CA ALA A 514 5.81 28.19 20.32
C ALA A 514 4.52 28.25 19.49
N TYR A 515 3.38 27.74 19.99
CA TYR A 515 2.10 27.88 19.29
C TYR A 515 1.61 29.33 19.27
N PRO A 516 0.93 29.76 18.18
CA PRO A 516 0.28 31.07 18.14
C PRO A 516 -0.65 31.28 19.34
N PRO A 517 -0.77 32.52 19.87
CA PRO A 517 -1.65 32.82 21.02
C PRO A 517 -3.08 32.29 20.84
N ALA A 518 -3.69 32.46 19.67
CA ALA A 518 -5.06 31.99 19.41
C ALA A 518 -5.20 30.46 19.56
N ARG A 519 -4.18 29.70 19.16
CA ARG A 519 -4.14 28.23 19.31
C ARG A 519 -4.04 27.84 20.78
N ARG A 520 -3.16 28.49 21.54
CA ARG A 520 -2.98 28.26 22.98
C ARG A 520 -4.26 28.59 23.75
N ASP A 521 -4.87 29.74 23.45
CA ASP A 521 -6.13 30.18 24.04
C ASP A 521 -7.27 29.21 23.74
N HIS A 522 -7.33 28.67 22.51
CA HIS A 522 -8.31 27.66 22.14
C HIS A 522 -8.15 26.39 22.98
N ILE A 523 -6.92 25.84 23.06
CA ILE A 523 -6.63 24.62 23.83
C ILE A 523 -6.99 24.82 25.30
N ILE A 524 -6.59 25.95 25.90
CA ILE A 524 -6.87 26.25 27.31
C ILE A 524 -8.38 26.40 27.53
N ARG A 525 -9.09 27.08 26.64
CA ARG A 525 -10.54 27.29 26.75
C ARG A 525 -11.33 25.99 26.61
N ASP A 526 -10.97 25.15 25.64
CA ASP A 526 -11.66 23.88 25.39
C ASP A 526 -11.34 22.85 26.49
N ALA A 527 -10.10 22.83 26.99
CA ALA A 527 -9.69 21.93 28.07
C ALA A 527 -10.23 22.35 29.44
N ALA A 528 -10.47 23.65 29.65
CA ALA A 528 -10.90 24.23 30.92
C ALA A 528 -10.10 23.72 32.14
N PRO A 529 -8.75 23.84 32.13
CA PRO A 529 -7.91 23.31 33.19
C PRO A 529 -8.12 24.06 34.51
N ALA A 530 -7.91 23.37 35.64
CA ALA A 530 -7.95 23.97 36.97
C ALA A 530 -6.76 24.91 37.20
N VAL A 531 -5.61 24.59 36.59
CA VAL A 531 -4.36 25.37 36.71
C VAL A 531 -3.68 25.46 35.35
N VAL A 532 -3.10 26.62 35.03
CA VAL A 532 -2.16 26.80 33.92
C VAL A 532 -0.78 27.01 34.52
N LEU A 533 0.13 26.08 34.26
CA LEU A 533 1.50 26.09 34.75
C LEU A 533 2.43 26.64 33.67
N THR A 534 2.99 27.82 33.92
CA THR A 534 3.97 28.49 33.04
C THR A 534 5.37 28.58 33.66
N ASP A 535 5.50 28.27 34.95
CA ASP A 535 6.77 28.26 35.68
C ASP A 535 6.67 27.31 36.89
N VAL A 536 7.72 26.52 37.12
CA VAL A 536 7.83 25.64 38.29
C VAL A 536 8.21 26.41 39.57
N ASP A 537 8.80 27.59 39.49
CA ASP A 537 9.32 28.38 40.63
C ASP A 537 8.38 29.50 41.11
N GLY A 538 7.07 29.34 40.90
CA GLY A 538 6.05 30.29 41.41
C GLY A 538 6.01 30.49 42.94
N PRO A 539 5.41 31.60 43.42
CA PRO A 539 5.42 31.99 44.83
C PRO A 539 4.64 31.02 45.72
N GLY A 540 5.27 30.51 46.77
CA GLY A 540 4.66 29.64 47.77
C GLY A 540 5.64 29.21 48.88
N THR A 541 5.13 29.01 50.09
CA THR A 541 5.87 28.44 51.23
C THR A 541 6.28 27.00 50.96
N GLU A 542 7.37 26.53 51.57
CA GLU A 542 7.77 25.11 51.55
C GLU A 542 6.57 24.20 51.84
N THR A 543 6.12 23.47 50.82
CA THR A 543 5.00 22.54 50.93
C THR A 543 5.52 21.13 51.15
N THR A 544 5.00 20.43 52.16
CA THR A 544 5.29 19.01 52.40
C THR A 544 4.83 18.18 51.20
N PRO A 545 5.66 17.25 50.68
CA PRO A 545 5.25 16.34 49.61
C PRO A 545 3.99 15.58 49.98
N VAL A 546 3.09 15.46 49.02
CA VAL A 546 1.79 14.78 49.19
C VAL A 546 1.80 13.39 48.54
N PRO A 547 1.06 12.41 49.08
CA PRO A 547 0.95 11.08 48.45
C PRO A 547 0.37 11.17 47.03
N ALA A 548 0.85 10.32 46.13
CA ALA A 548 0.31 10.21 44.79
C ALA A 548 -1.15 9.70 44.82
N ASP A 549 -2.00 10.26 43.95
CA ASP A 549 -3.42 9.91 43.81
C ASP A 549 -3.82 9.68 42.34
N ASP A 550 -2.84 9.31 41.49
CA ASP A 550 -3.13 8.80 40.17
C ASP A 550 -3.81 7.44 40.24
N ARG A 551 -4.80 7.26 39.37
CA ARG A 551 -5.63 6.04 39.30
C ARG A 551 -5.59 5.48 37.89
N PRO A 552 -5.65 4.16 37.69
CA PRO A 552 -5.60 3.55 36.36
C PRO A 552 -6.68 4.09 35.40
N ASP A 553 -7.88 4.34 35.92
CA ASP A 553 -9.01 4.88 35.18
C ASP A 553 -9.00 6.41 35.09
N GLY A 554 -8.11 7.10 35.81
CA GLY A 554 -7.90 8.55 35.77
C GLY A 554 -7.16 8.99 34.50
N THR A 555 -7.38 10.23 34.07
CA THR A 555 -6.72 10.81 32.88
C THR A 555 -5.24 11.01 33.16
N ALA A 556 -4.37 10.41 32.34
CA ALA A 556 -2.93 10.69 32.35
C ALA A 556 -2.64 12.00 31.60
N TYR A 557 -3.21 12.13 30.41
CA TYR A 557 -3.06 13.33 29.58
C TYR A 557 -4.23 13.56 28.62
N VAL A 558 -4.36 14.81 28.18
CA VAL A 558 -5.19 15.18 27.03
C VAL A 558 -4.30 15.84 25.98
N LEU A 559 -4.24 15.22 24.78
CA LEU A 559 -3.47 15.75 23.66
C LEU A 559 -4.39 16.28 22.55
N TYR A 560 -4.15 17.51 22.12
CA TYR A 560 -4.93 18.14 21.06
C TYR A 560 -4.42 17.74 19.68
N THR A 561 -5.33 17.24 18.85
CA THR A 561 -5.08 16.91 17.44
C THR A 561 -5.86 17.83 16.53
N SER A 562 -5.42 17.97 15.27
CA SER A 562 -6.21 18.64 14.22
C SER A 562 -7.55 17.94 14.02
N GLY A 563 -8.61 18.70 13.77
CA GLY A 563 -9.97 18.17 13.66
C GLY A 563 -10.53 18.33 12.25
N SER A 564 -11.21 17.29 11.74
CA SER A 564 -11.88 17.31 10.44
C SER A 564 -12.97 18.39 10.30
N THR A 565 -13.46 18.91 11.43
CA THR A 565 -14.42 20.04 11.51
C THR A 565 -13.74 21.41 11.49
N GLY A 566 -12.41 21.45 11.38
CA GLY A 566 -11.58 22.64 11.43
C GLY A 566 -11.31 23.19 12.83
N ARG A 567 -11.68 22.46 13.88
CA ARG A 567 -11.35 22.80 15.27
C ARG A 567 -10.53 21.69 15.93
N PRO A 568 -9.46 22.02 16.65
CA PRO A 568 -8.70 21.07 17.45
C PRO A 568 -9.58 20.28 18.40
N LYS A 569 -9.20 19.04 18.67
CA LYS A 569 -9.92 18.15 19.58
C LYS A 569 -8.94 17.47 20.54
N GLY A 570 -9.23 17.55 21.84
CA GLY A 570 -8.46 16.88 22.88
C GLY A 570 -8.77 15.39 22.94
N VAL A 571 -7.74 14.54 22.88
CA VAL A 571 -7.84 13.08 23.08
C VAL A 571 -7.50 12.75 24.52
N ASP A 572 -8.45 12.19 25.26
CA ASP A 572 -8.33 11.86 26.67
C ASP A 572 -7.81 10.43 26.87
N VAL A 573 -6.56 10.31 27.36
CA VAL A 573 -5.88 9.03 27.56
C VAL A 573 -5.75 8.73 29.06
N PRO A 574 -6.35 7.64 29.55
CA PRO A 574 -6.20 7.23 30.94
C PRO A 574 -4.84 6.57 31.26
N HIS A 575 -4.50 6.51 32.56
CA HIS A 575 -3.25 5.93 33.04
C HIS A 575 -3.09 4.45 32.70
N ALA A 576 -4.17 3.66 32.70
CA ALA A 576 -4.12 2.24 32.36
C ALA A 576 -3.62 2.01 30.92
N GLN A 577 -4.07 2.84 29.96
CA GLN A 577 -3.62 2.80 28.57
C GLN A 577 -2.14 3.15 28.46
N LEU A 578 -1.71 4.24 29.11
CA LEU A 578 -0.30 4.66 29.12
C LEU A 578 0.59 3.60 29.79
N ALA A 579 0.19 3.06 30.94
CA ALA A 579 0.93 2.02 31.65
C ALA A 579 1.04 0.75 30.79
N ASN A 580 -0.04 0.33 30.13
CA ASN A 580 -0.02 -0.79 29.20
C ASN A 580 1.00 -0.58 28.07
N LEU A 581 1.01 0.60 27.45
CA LEU A 581 1.98 0.95 26.41
C LEU A 581 3.42 0.85 26.94
N LEU A 582 3.72 1.49 28.08
CA LEU A 582 5.09 1.52 28.61
C LEU A 582 5.60 0.11 28.95
N LEU A 583 4.75 -0.74 29.54
CA LEU A 583 5.09 -2.13 29.84
C LEU A 583 5.24 -2.97 28.57
N ALA A 584 4.40 -2.72 27.54
CA ALA A 584 4.51 -3.37 26.25
C ALA A 584 5.81 -2.99 25.52
N LEU A 585 6.18 -1.71 25.52
CA LEU A 585 7.42 -1.22 24.92
C LEU A 585 8.65 -1.73 25.67
N ARG A 586 8.60 -1.81 27.01
CA ARG A 586 9.65 -2.45 27.81
C ARG A 586 9.92 -3.86 27.31
N ASP A 587 8.88 -4.69 27.21
CA ASP A 587 9.04 -6.10 26.80
C ASP A 587 9.47 -6.23 25.34
N LEU A 588 9.00 -5.33 24.46
CA LEU A 588 9.29 -5.38 23.03
C LEU A 588 10.72 -4.92 22.69
N LEU A 589 11.15 -3.82 23.31
CA LEU A 589 12.45 -3.20 23.08
C LEU A 589 13.55 -3.80 23.96
N ASP A 590 13.19 -4.66 24.92
CA ASP A 590 14.08 -5.19 25.95
C ASP A 590 14.68 -4.06 26.80
N ALA A 591 13.83 -3.07 27.15
CA ALA A 591 14.29 -1.85 27.81
C ALA A 591 14.58 -2.08 29.30
N GLY A 592 15.71 -1.57 29.77
CA GLY A 592 16.26 -1.82 31.10
C GLY A 592 16.92 -0.60 31.75
N PRO A 593 17.64 -0.81 32.87
CA PRO A 593 18.27 0.26 33.64
C PRO A 593 19.54 0.85 33.01
N ASP A 594 20.18 0.12 32.09
CA ASP A 594 21.38 0.59 31.38
C ASP A 594 21.03 1.46 30.16
N ASP A 595 19.74 1.63 29.86
CA ASP A 595 19.30 2.38 28.70
C ASP A 595 19.30 3.89 28.91
N VAL A 596 19.71 4.58 27.86
CA VAL A 596 19.77 6.04 27.80
C VAL A 596 18.92 6.48 26.62
N TRP A 597 17.81 7.16 26.90
CA TRP A 597 16.85 7.62 25.91
C TRP A 597 17.05 9.10 25.62
N LEU A 598 17.10 9.47 24.33
CA LEU A 598 17.01 10.87 23.92
C LEU A 598 15.54 11.31 23.89
N ALA A 599 15.21 12.36 24.63
CA ALA A 599 13.94 13.06 24.58
C ALA A 599 14.09 14.38 23.83
N HIS A 600 13.63 14.40 22.58
CA HIS A 600 13.69 15.58 21.71
C HIS A 600 12.36 15.91 21.03
N THR A 601 11.35 15.04 21.16
CA THR A 601 10.01 15.31 20.64
C THR A 601 9.27 16.32 21.53
N SER A 602 8.51 17.23 20.91
CA SER A 602 7.63 18.17 21.64
C SER A 602 6.63 17.43 22.52
N ALA A 603 6.38 17.94 23.74
CA ALA A 603 5.39 17.39 24.65
C ALA A 603 3.95 17.46 24.10
N SER A 604 3.70 18.28 23.09
CA SER A 604 2.42 18.35 22.39
C SER A 604 2.22 17.23 21.36
N PHE A 605 3.16 16.29 21.25
CA PHE A 605 3.05 15.11 20.39
C PHE A 605 3.20 13.82 21.22
N ASP A 606 2.29 12.87 21.01
CA ASP A 606 2.10 11.71 21.89
C ASP A 606 3.31 10.77 21.98
N ILE A 607 4.12 10.67 20.93
CA ILE A 607 5.33 9.84 20.94
C ILE A 607 6.37 10.30 21.98
N CYS A 608 6.30 11.56 22.46
CA CYS A 608 7.17 12.03 23.55
C CYS A 608 6.99 11.20 24.83
N ALA A 609 5.83 10.56 25.03
CA ALA A 609 5.55 9.75 26.21
C ALA A 609 6.50 8.55 26.32
N ALA A 610 6.88 7.94 25.19
CA ALA A 610 7.87 6.87 25.19
C ALA A 610 9.26 7.39 25.59
N GLU A 611 9.68 8.52 25.03
CA GLU A 611 10.98 9.14 25.31
C GLU A 611 11.13 9.58 26.78
N LEU A 612 10.08 10.17 27.34
CA LEU A 612 10.11 10.74 28.68
C LEU A 612 9.88 9.68 29.77
N PHE A 613 8.95 8.74 29.58
CA PHE A 613 8.47 7.88 30.67
C PHE A 613 8.97 6.44 30.62
N LEU A 614 9.30 5.89 29.45
CA LEU A 614 9.81 4.52 29.35
C LEU A 614 11.09 4.31 30.19
N PRO A 615 12.15 5.13 30.05
CA PRO A 615 13.34 5.01 30.91
C PRO A 615 13.00 5.10 32.40
N LEU A 616 12.07 5.98 32.79
CA LEU A 616 11.68 6.19 34.19
C LEU A 616 10.97 4.99 34.83
N VAL A 617 10.31 4.15 34.04
CA VAL A 617 9.65 2.93 34.54
C VAL A 617 10.52 1.68 34.41
N THR A 618 11.61 1.74 33.64
CA THR A 618 12.59 0.65 33.50
C THR A 618 13.83 0.82 34.38
N GLY A 619 14.06 2.02 34.92
CA GLY A 619 15.25 2.35 35.71
C GLY A 619 16.37 3.01 34.90
N GLY A 620 16.12 3.32 33.62
CA GLY A 620 17.07 3.98 32.73
C GLY A 620 17.15 5.49 32.94
N ARG A 621 17.83 6.17 32.02
CA ARG A 621 18.09 7.62 32.05
C ARG A 621 17.48 8.31 30.82
N THR A 622 16.82 9.45 31.04
CA THR A 622 16.34 10.35 29.99
C THR A 622 17.32 11.51 29.78
N VAL A 623 17.79 11.70 28.56
CA VAL A 623 18.58 12.87 28.13
C VAL A 623 17.64 13.80 27.37
N ILE A 624 17.33 14.94 27.95
CA ILE A 624 16.41 15.93 27.37
C ILE A 624 17.22 16.92 26.55
N ALA A 625 16.94 16.99 25.24
CA ALA A 625 17.51 18.01 24.37
C ALA A 625 16.79 19.34 24.59
N THR A 626 17.53 20.44 24.69
CA THR A 626 16.94 21.79 24.68
C THR A 626 16.26 22.08 23.34
N ASP A 627 15.39 23.08 23.28
CA ASP A 627 14.72 23.46 22.02
C ASP A 627 15.71 23.93 20.94
N ARG A 628 16.88 24.48 21.34
CA ARG A 628 17.98 24.81 20.43
C ARG A 628 18.62 23.55 19.85
N GLU A 629 19.01 22.59 20.70
CA GLU A 629 19.63 21.33 20.27
C GLU A 629 18.68 20.50 19.40
N ALA A 630 17.37 20.52 19.68
CA ALA A 630 16.37 19.81 18.89
C ALA A 630 16.32 20.25 17.42
N ARG A 631 16.70 21.50 17.15
CA ARG A 631 16.66 22.14 15.83
C ARG A 631 18.04 22.20 15.16
N ASP A 632 19.10 21.78 15.86
CA ASP A 632 20.47 21.66 15.36
C ASP A 632 20.82 20.17 15.22
N PRO A 633 20.78 19.57 14.02
CA PRO A 633 21.02 18.13 13.87
C PRO A 633 22.44 17.72 14.23
N ALA A 634 23.44 18.56 13.93
CA ALA A 634 24.83 18.27 14.30
C ALA A 634 24.99 18.35 15.82
N GLY A 635 24.36 19.34 16.46
CA GLY A 635 24.20 19.41 17.92
C GLY A 635 23.53 18.18 18.52
N LEU A 636 22.43 17.73 17.93
CA LEU A 636 21.69 16.56 18.41
C LEU A 636 22.50 15.26 18.26
N VAL A 637 23.24 15.11 17.16
CA VAL A 637 24.18 13.98 16.96
C VAL A 637 25.31 14.03 17.99
N ARG A 638 25.90 15.20 18.26
CA ARG A 638 26.89 15.37 19.34
C ARG A 638 26.30 14.96 20.69
N LEU A 639 25.10 15.42 21.02
CA LEU A 639 24.43 15.07 22.28
C LEU A 639 24.19 13.56 22.41
N ILE A 640 23.80 12.89 21.32
CA ILE A 640 23.64 11.43 21.27
C ILE A 640 24.95 10.72 21.64
N HIS A 641 26.07 11.15 21.05
CA HIS A 641 27.39 10.56 21.31
C HIS A 641 27.91 10.88 22.72
N ASP A 642 27.92 12.16 23.10
CA ASP A 642 28.49 12.63 24.36
C ASP A 642 27.73 12.08 25.58
N SER A 643 26.43 11.87 25.43
CA SER A 643 25.59 11.31 26.49
C SER A 643 25.51 9.78 26.48
N GLY A 644 26.07 9.12 25.45
CA GLY A 644 26.00 7.66 25.31
C GLY A 644 24.58 7.15 25.13
N VAL A 645 23.77 7.82 24.31
CA VAL A 645 22.38 7.45 24.05
C VAL A 645 22.29 6.06 23.42
N THR A 646 21.44 5.19 23.97
CA THR A 646 21.22 3.82 23.48
C THR A 646 19.93 3.71 22.66
N HIS A 647 18.96 4.60 22.90
CA HIS A 647 17.66 4.60 22.24
C HIS A 647 17.32 5.99 21.71
N VAL A 648 16.96 6.05 20.43
CA VAL A 648 16.48 7.26 19.79
C VAL A 648 15.17 6.94 19.10
N GLN A 649 14.18 7.78 19.35
CA GLN A 649 12.93 7.78 18.60
C GLN A 649 12.88 9.04 17.74
N ALA A 650 12.43 8.94 16.50
CA ALA A 650 12.13 10.10 15.67
C ALA A 650 11.09 9.75 14.61
N THR A 651 10.55 10.77 13.96
CA THR A 651 9.79 10.60 12.72
C THR A 651 10.72 10.26 11.56
N PRO A 652 10.25 9.68 10.45
CA PRO A 652 11.03 9.56 9.22
C PRO A 652 11.74 10.86 8.82
N SER A 653 11.04 12.00 8.90
CA SER A 653 11.64 13.33 8.68
C SER A 653 12.76 13.66 9.68
N GLY A 654 12.55 13.40 10.98
CA GLY A 654 13.57 13.60 12.01
C GLY A 654 14.79 12.68 11.85
N TRP A 655 14.57 11.45 11.36
CA TRP A 655 15.66 10.54 11.03
C TRP A 655 16.47 11.00 9.83
N GLN A 656 15.82 11.54 8.79
CA GLN A 656 16.53 12.14 7.67
C GLN A 656 17.39 13.31 8.13
N MET A 657 16.85 14.16 9.01
CA MET A 657 17.57 15.28 9.62
C MET A 657 18.82 14.80 10.39
N LEU A 658 18.71 13.76 11.22
CA LEU A 658 19.85 13.18 11.93
C LEU A 658 20.91 12.61 10.98
N LEU A 659 20.50 11.91 9.92
CA LEU A 659 21.41 11.39 8.90
C LEU A 659 22.15 12.51 8.15
N ASP A 660 21.44 13.58 7.79
CA ASP A 660 22.02 14.78 7.16
C ASP A 660 22.99 15.49 8.12
N GLY A 661 22.72 15.43 9.44
CA GLY A 661 23.60 15.91 10.52
C GLY A 661 24.80 15.03 10.84
N GLY A 662 25.02 13.94 10.09
CA GLY A 662 26.20 13.06 10.24
C GLY A 662 26.00 11.83 11.13
N PHE A 663 24.78 11.53 11.57
CA PHE A 663 24.49 10.32 12.36
C PHE A 663 24.90 9.03 11.61
N GLY A 664 25.72 8.18 12.23
CA GLY A 664 26.21 6.95 11.64
C GLY A 664 27.09 7.16 10.40
N ALA A 665 27.72 8.35 10.24
CA ALA A 665 28.64 8.63 9.14
C ALA A 665 29.93 7.79 9.21
N THR A 666 30.36 7.43 10.41
CA THR A 666 31.59 6.64 10.67
C THR A 666 31.33 5.13 10.75
N GLY A 667 30.07 4.69 10.66
CA GLY A 667 29.70 3.29 10.71
C GLY A 667 28.36 3.05 11.39
N ARG A 668 28.20 1.83 11.92
CA ARG A 668 26.97 1.40 12.58
C ARG A 668 26.99 1.77 14.06
N GLU A 669 26.04 2.58 14.48
CA GLU A 669 25.84 3.00 15.86
C GLU A 669 25.20 1.87 16.69
N PRO A 670 25.55 1.73 17.98
CA PRO A 670 24.93 0.77 18.89
C PRO A 670 23.47 1.15 19.29
N VAL A 671 22.88 2.14 18.63
CA VAL A 671 21.56 2.71 18.91
C VAL A 671 20.44 1.79 18.43
N VAL A 672 19.40 1.66 19.26
CA VAL A 672 18.07 1.18 18.85
C VAL A 672 17.27 2.37 18.36
N ALA A 673 16.93 2.34 17.07
CA ALA A 673 16.11 3.36 16.44
C ALA A 673 14.63 2.96 16.47
N VAL A 674 13.78 3.90 16.86
CA VAL A 674 12.33 3.80 16.67
C VAL A 674 11.92 4.90 15.68
N SER A 675 11.33 4.50 14.57
CA SER A 675 10.72 5.40 13.59
C SER A 675 9.20 5.34 13.75
N GLY A 676 8.55 6.48 13.93
CA GLY A 676 7.11 6.52 14.17
C GLY A 676 6.49 7.84 13.76
N GLY A 677 5.17 7.91 13.73
CA GLY A 677 4.48 9.16 13.43
C GLY A 677 4.34 9.50 11.94
N GLU A 678 5.11 8.93 11.01
CA GLU A 678 4.89 9.06 9.55
C GLU A 678 5.06 7.71 8.83
N VAL A 679 4.75 7.66 7.53
CA VAL A 679 5.09 6.50 6.70
C VAL A 679 6.60 6.46 6.57
N LEU A 680 7.24 5.37 7.02
CA LEU A 680 8.67 5.14 6.84
C LEU A 680 8.95 4.63 5.41
N PRO A 681 9.64 5.42 4.55
CA PRO A 681 9.94 4.99 3.19
C PRO A 681 10.96 3.84 3.18
N PRO A 682 10.83 2.82 2.30
CA PRO A 682 11.78 1.71 2.23
C PRO A 682 13.24 2.14 2.01
N THR A 683 13.47 3.19 1.23
CA THR A 683 14.81 3.74 0.95
C THR A 683 15.45 4.33 2.20
N LEU A 684 14.69 5.10 2.99
CA LEU A 684 15.14 5.64 4.27
C LEU A 684 15.34 4.52 5.30
N ALA A 685 14.41 3.57 5.37
CA ALA A 685 14.52 2.40 6.25
C ALA A 685 15.80 1.62 5.97
N ALA A 686 16.15 1.36 4.71
CA ALA A 686 17.40 0.68 4.34
C ALA A 686 18.64 1.48 4.80
N ARG A 687 18.66 2.80 4.56
CA ARG A 687 19.77 3.68 4.99
C ARG A 687 19.95 3.71 6.50
N LEU A 688 18.85 3.79 7.25
CA LEU A 688 18.85 3.78 8.71
C LEU A 688 19.26 2.41 9.25
N ARG A 689 18.65 1.34 8.74
CA ARG A 689 18.86 -0.03 9.19
C ARG A 689 20.33 -0.47 9.08
N ALA A 690 21.07 0.06 8.09
CA ALA A 690 22.51 -0.14 7.95
C ALA A 690 23.37 0.62 8.98
N ARG A 691 22.85 1.71 9.57
CA ARG A 691 23.55 2.62 10.49
C ARG A 691 23.21 2.41 11.96
N VAL A 692 22.20 1.61 12.28
CA VAL A 692 21.74 1.40 13.66
C VAL A 692 21.77 -0.07 14.04
N ARG A 693 21.87 -0.38 15.33
CA ARG A 693 21.83 -1.77 15.82
C ARG A 693 20.53 -2.45 15.43
N ARG A 694 19.40 -1.79 15.66
CA ARG A 694 18.05 -2.28 15.34
C ARG A 694 17.15 -1.10 14.96
N LEU A 695 16.23 -1.33 14.04
CA LEU A 695 15.26 -0.32 13.61
C LEU A 695 13.85 -0.87 13.80
N TRP A 696 13.04 -0.15 14.56
CA TRP A 696 11.62 -0.42 14.73
C TRP A 696 10.80 0.59 13.96
N ASN A 697 9.76 0.13 13.27
CA ASN A 697 8.72 0.98 12.72
C ASN A 697 7.47 0.89 13.60
N GLY A 698 7.16 1.98 14.31
CA GLY A 698 6.01 2.10 15.20
C GLY A 698 4.86 2.84 14.55
N TYR A 699 3.65 2.33 14.74
CA TYR A 699 2.42 2.95 14.25
C TYR A 699 1.38 2.99 15.36
N GLY A 700 0.71 4.13 15.47
CA GLY A 700 -0.50 4.29 16.27
C GLY A 700 -1.07 5.70 16.06
N PRO A 701 -2.40 5.86 16.08
CA PRO A 701 -3.03 7.15 16.27
C PRO A 701 -3.05 7.52 17.77
N THR A 702 -3.16 8.82 18.05
CA THR A 702 -3.28 9.34 19.43
C THR A 702 -4.46 8.74 20.18
N GLU A 703 -5.57 8.48 19.49
CA GLU A 703 -6.76 7.82 20.04
C GLU A 703 -6.56 6.34 20.43
N ALA A 704 -5.41 5.75 20.08
CA ALA A 704 -5.00 4.42 20.48
C ALA A 704 -3.65 4.41 21.23
N THR A 705 -3.33 5.53 21.89
CA THR A 705 -2.20 5.70 22.82
C THR A 705 -0.85 5.38 22.18
N VAL A 706 -0.34 6.34 21.40
CA VAL A 706 1.02 6.38 20.83
C VAL A 706 1.31 5.29 19.80
N TYR A 707 1.55 4.04 20.24
CA TYR A 707 1.86 2.91 19.38
C TYR A 707 0.91 1.76 19.65
N THR A 708 0.14 1.43 18.63
CA THR A 708 -0.71 0.24 18.61
C THR A 708 0.01 -0.96 18.00
N THR A 709 0.92 -0.71 17.05
CA THR A 709 1.66 -1.75 16.35
C THR A 709 3.13 -1.40 16.22
N MET A 710 3.98 -2.42 16.17
CA MET A 710 5.41 -2.27 16.01
C MET A 710 5.95 -3.35 15.07
N ALA A 711 6.88 -2.97 14.19
CA ALA A 711 7.59 -3.87 13.28
C ALA A 711 9.10 -3.78 13.49
N ASP A 712 9.76 -4.92 13.68
CA ASP A 712 11.22 -5.01 13.58
C ASP A 712 11.60 -4.99 12.10
N VAL A 713 12.34 -3.97 11.66
CA VAL A 713 12.68 -3.80 10.25
C VAL A 713 13.84 -4.74 9.90
N PRO A 714 13.65 -5.69 8.96
CA PRO A 714 14.67 -6.68 8.63
C PRO A 714 15.85 -6.06 7.86
N GLU A 715 16.94 -6.80 7.75
CA GLU A 715 18.08 -6.49 6.87
C GLU A 715 18.35 -7.72 5.99
N PRO A 716 18.19 -7.62 4.64
CA PRO A 716 17.86 -6.43 3.85
C PRO A 716 16.41 -5.94 4.04
N VAL A 717 16.15 -4.68 3.65
CA VAL A 717 14.83 -4.05 3.71
C VAL A 717 14.12 -4.20 2.37
N ASP A 718 13.25 -5.21 2.26
CA ASP A 718 12.43 -5.41 1.05
C ASP A 718 11.07 -4.71 1.15
N VAL A 719 10.47 -4.74 2.35
CA VAL A 719 9.13 -4.21 2.62
C VAL A 719 9.10 -3.60 4.02
N VAL A 720 8.55 -2.40 4.14
CA VAL A 720 8.28 -1.76 5.43
C VAL A 720 6.82 -1.97 5.80
N THR A 721 6.59 -2.67 6.91
CA THR A 721 5.24 -2.92 7.48
C THR A 721 5.05 -2.07 8.72
N ILE A 722 3.80 -1.87 9.15
CA ILE A 722 3.51 -1.34 10.50
C ILE A 722 3.52 -2.44 11.57
N GLY A 723 3.73 -3.70 11.15
CA GLY A 723 3.98 -4.82 12.04
C GLY A 723 2.72 -5.44 12.60
N ARG A 724 2.79 -5.86 13.87
CA ARG A 724 1.74 -6.58 14.60
C ARG A 724 1.33 -5.78 15.84
N PRO A 725 0.14 -6.01 16.40
CA PRO A 725 -0.30 -5.31 17.61
C PRO A 725 0.67 -5.51 18.78
N VAL A 726 0.85 -4.44 19.56
CA VAL A 726 1.53 -4.51 20.86
C VAL A 726 0.66 -5.24 21.88
N ALA A 727 1.23 -5.52 23.06
CA ALA A 727 0.52 -6.25 24.12
C ALA A 727 -0.83 -5.62 24.47
N ASN A 728 -1.83 -6.49 24.69
CA ASN A 728 -3.21 -6.17 25.03
C ASN A 728 -3.97 -5.30 23.99
N CYS A 729 -3.41 -5.04 22.81
CA CYS A 729 -4.09 -4.37 21.70
C CYS A 729 -4.57 -5.39 20.66
N THR A 730 -5.67 -5.10 19.98
CA THR A 730 -6.19 -5.92 18.88
C THR A 730 -6.36 -5.07 17.62
N LEU A 731 -6.19 -5.70 16.46
CA LEU A 731 -6.38 -5.07 15.15
C LEU A 731 -7.43 -5.84 14.36
N TYR A 732 -8.23 -5.09 13.62
CA TYR A 732 -9.15 -5.65 12.63
C TYR A 732 -9.06 -4.84 11.35
N VAL A 733 -9.03 -5.53 10.21
CA VAL A 733 -9.10 -4.90 8.90
C VAL A 733 -10.48 -5.18 8.32
N LEU A 734 -11.30 -4.14 8.20
CA LEU A 734 -12.73 -4.25 7.94
C LEU A 734 -13.14 -3.55 6.64
N ASP A 735 -14.22 -4.01 6.02
CA ASP A 735 -14.90 -3.29 4.94
C ASP A 735 -15.84 -2.20 5.48
N ASP A 736 -16.48 -1.44 4.59
CA ASP A 736 -17.42 -0.36 4.94
C ASP A 736 -18.64 -0.84 5.75
N ALA A 737 -18.95 -2.14 5.67
CA ALA A 737 -20.01 -2.79 6.45
C ALA A 737 -19.49 -3.40 7.77
N ARG A 738 -18.24 -3.10 8.15
CA ARG A 738 -17.55 -3.56 9.38
C ARG A 738 -17.35 -5.08 9.44
N ARG A 739 -17.24 -5.73 8.29
CA ARG A 739 -16.91 -7.16 8.20
C ARG A 739 -15.43 -7.36 7.94
N PRO A 740 -14.81 -8.43 8.46
CA PRO A 740 -13.42 -8.75 8.16
C PRO A 740 -13.19 -8.91 6.65
N VAL A 741 -12.18 -8.23 6.13
CA VAL A 741 -11.74 -8.43 4.75
C VAL A 741 -10.85 -9.67 4.64
N PRO A 742 -10.78 -10.30 3.45
CA PRO A 742 -9.88 -11.43 3.24
C PRO A 742 -8.40 -11.03 3.33
N LEU A 743 -7.54 -12.01 3.61
CA LEU A 743 -6.10 -11.79 3.68
C LEU A 743 -5.55 -11.23 2.36
N GLY A 744 -4.74 -10.17 2.45
CA GLY A 744 -4.15 -9.50 1.29
C GLY A 744 -5.06 -8.49 0.58
N VAL A 745 -6.33 -8.39 0.98
CA VAL A 745 -7.29 -7.41 0.44
C VAL A 745 -7.23 -6.12 1.28
N PRO A 746 -7.22 -4.93 0.65
CA PRO A 746 -7.30 -3.67 1.37
C PRO A 746 -8.62 -3.50 2.14
N GLY A 747 -8.54 -3.00 3.37
CA GLY A 747 -9.69 -2.53 4.16
C GLY A 747 -9.29 -1.38 5.09
N GLU A 748 -10.23 -0.93 5.92
CA GLU A 748 -9.97 0.08 6.95
C GLU A 748 -9.42 -0.59 8.22
N LEU A 749 -8.44 0.04 8.88
CA LEU A 749 -7.89 -0.42 10.14
C LEU A 749 -8.76 0.02 11.33
N TRP A 750 -9.05 -0.91 12.22
CA TRP A 750 -9.75 -0.70 13.48
C TRP A 750 -8.92 -1.26 14.62
N VAL A 751 -8.85 -0.51 15.72
CA VAL A 751 -8.01 -0.83 16.87
C VAL A 751 -8.86 -1.08 18.10
N GLY A 752 -8.64 -2.20 18.77
CA GLY A 752 -9.27 -2.55 20.04
C GLY A 752 -8.28 -2.77 21.17
N GLY A 753 -8.81 -3.08 22.35
CA GLY A 753 -8.02 -3.48 23.52
C GLY A 753 -7.50 -2.31 24.35
N ALA A 754 -6.44 -2.57 25.13
CA ALA A 754 -5.94 -1.69 26.18
C ALA A 754 -5.26 -0.41 25.69
N GLY A 755 -5.03 -0.25 24.38
CA GLY A 755 -4.53 0.99 23.79
C GLY A 755 -5.63 2.02 23.50
N VAL A 756 -6.90 1.64 23.45
CA VAL A 756 -7.99 2.55 23.04
C VAL A 756 -8.25 3.62 24.12
N ALA A 757 -8.15 4.89 23.72
CA ALA A 757 -8.35 6.06 24.57
C ALA A 757 -9.80 6.16 25.09
N ARG A 758 -10.04 7.07 26.06
CA ARG A 758 -11.40 7.28 26.58
C ARG A 758 -12.32 7.86 25.51
N GLY A 759 -11.83 8.81 24.74
CA GLY A 759 -12.58 9.49 23.70
C GLY A 759 -12.05 10.90 23.46
N TYR A 760 -12.88 11.74 22.85
CA TYR A 760 -12.59 13.16 22.67
C TYR A 760 -13.18 13.98 23.83
N LEU A 761 -12.35 14.83 24.44
CA LEU A 761 -12.73 15.69 25.56
C LEU A 761 -13.92 16.58 25.18
N GLY A 762 -14.99 16.55 25.97
CA GLY A 762 -16.18 17.38 25.75
C GLY A 762 -16.96 17.10 24.45
N ARG A 763 -16.63 16.03 23.71
CA ARG A 763 -17.18 15.73 22.36
C ARG A 763 -17.79 14.33 22.27
N PRO A 764 -18.94 14.08 22.93
CA PRO A 764 -19.59 12.77 22.92
C PRO A 764 -20.10 12.37 21.53
N ASP A 765 -20.43 13.35 20.69
CA ASP A 765 -20.82 13.18 19.28
C ASP A 765 -19.72 12.51 18.47
N LEU A 766 -18.52 13.11 18.45
CA LEU A 766 -17.36 12.58 17.73
C LEU A 766 -16.86 11.28 18.38
N THR A 767 -16.97 11.17 19.71
CA THR A 767 -16.56 9.97 20.42
C THR A 767 -17.43 8.79 20.02
N ALA A 768 -18.75 8.94 19.97
CA ALA A 768 -19.66 7.88 19.55
C ALA A 768 -19.49 7.50 18.07
N GLU A 769 -19.09 8.44 17.21
CA GLU A 769 -18.79 8.17 15.80
C GLU A 769 -17.53 7.30 15.63
N ARG A 770 -16.45 7.60 16.37
CA ARG A 770 -15.13 6.98 16.17
C ARG A 770 -14.80 5.84 17.13
N PHE A 771 -15.39 5.80 18.31
CA PHE A 771 -15.17 4.79 19.34
C PHE A 771 -16.45 3.95 19.51
N VAL A 772 -16.54 2.86 18.75
CA VAL A 772 -17.73 2.01 18.68
C VAL A 772 -17.58 0.76 19.55
N ALA A 773 -18.66 0.03 19.77
CA ALA A 773 -18.61 -1.26 20.47
C ALA A 773 -17.81 -2.30 19.67
N ASP A 774 -16.97 -3.09 20.36
CA ASP A 774 -16.29 -4.25 19.79
C ASP A 774 -17.26 -5.45 19.74
N PRO A 775 -17.62 -5.96 18.54
CA PRO A 775 -18.53 -7.10 18.43
C PRO A 775 -17.90 -8.43 18.86
N TRP A 776 -16.57 -8.50 19.01
CA TRP A 776 -15.84 -9.73 19.34
C TRP A 776 -15.38 -9.79 20.81
N THR A 777 -15.31 -8.64 21.49
CA THR A 777 -14.88 -8.55 22.90
C THR A 777 -16.00 -7.93 23.75
N PRO A 778 -16.63 -8.68 24.67
CA PRO A 778 -17.66 -8.13 25.54
C PRO A 778 -17.17 -6.92 26.36
N GLY A 779 -17.89 -5.81 26.26
CA GLY A 779 -17.50 -4.54 26.91
C GLY A 779 -16.31 -3.82 26.27
N GLY A 780 -15.70 -4.40 25.23
CA GLY A 780 -14.63 -3.79 24.45
C GLY A 780 -15.13 -2.66 23.56
N ARG A 781 -14.19 -1.79 23.16
CA ARG A 781 -14.43 -0.71 22.19
C ARG A 781 -13.40 -0.80 21.07
N LEU A 782 -13.82 -0.41 19.87
CA LEU A 782 -12.96 -0.25 18.70
C LEU A 782 -12.85 1.24 18.35
N TYR A 783 -11.63 1.69 18.09
CA TYR A 783 -11.37 2.97 17.46
C TYR A 783 -11.23 2.79 15.94
N ARG A 784 -12.00 3.59 15.19
CA ARG A 784 -11.98 3.68 13.73
C ARG A 784 -10.89 4.66 13.27
N THR A 785 -9.80 4.17 12.67
CA THR A 785 -8.62 5.01 12.41
C THR A 785 -8.73 5.89 11.16
N GLY A 786 -9.56 5.50 10.18
CA GLY A 786 -9.58 6.08 8.84
C GLY A 786 -8.40 5.63 7.96
N ASP A 787 -7.53 4.75 8.44
CA ASP A 787 -6.35 4.29 7.70
C ASP A 787 -6.67 3.05 6.85
N ARG A 788 -6.25 3.07 5.59
CA ARG A 788 -6.39 1.95 4.66
C ARG A 788 -5.17 1.05 4.77
N VAL A 789 -5.39 -0.23 5.03
CA VAL A 789 -4.33 -1.21 5.26
C VAL A 789 -4.65 -2.55 4.61
N ARG A 790 -3.68 -3.49 4.58
CA ARG A 790 -3.94 -4.90 4.29
C ARG A 790 -3.07 -5.81 5.15
N TYR A 791 -3.58 -6.98 5.52
CA TYR A 791 -2.76 -8.05 6.11
C TYR A 791 -1.84 -8.68 5.07
N ARG A 792 -0.63 -9.06 5.51
CA ARG A 792 0.26 -9.99 4.83
C ARG A 792 0.03 -11.42 5.34
N ALA A 793 0.54 -12.40 4.62
CA ALA A 793 0.43 -13.83 4.98
C ALA A 793 1.01 -14.16 6.37
N ASP A 794 2.00 -13.38 6.83
CA ASP A 794 2.61 -13.51 8.15
C ASP A 794 1.85 -12.76 9.26
N GLY A 795 0.71 -12.12 8.97
CA GLY A 795 -0.06 -11.35 9.94
C GLY A 795 0.49 -9.96 10.27
N SER A 796 1.60 -9.56 9.65
CA SER A 796 2.00 -8.14 9.67
C SER A 796 1.08 -7.32 8.77
N VAL A 797 0.95 -6.03 9.09
CA VAL A 797 0.03 -5.13 8.38
C VAL A 797 0.81 -4.15 7.50
N LEU A 798 0.36 -3.98 6.27
CA LEU A 798 0.85 -2.96 5.35
C LEU A 798 -0.06 -1.73 5.39
N PHE A 799 0.54 -0.56 5.57
CA PHE A 799 -0.15 0.71 5.42
C PHE A 799 -0.24 1.09 3.94
N LEU A 800 -1.44 1.44 3.46
CA LEU A 800 -1.71 1.78 2.06
C LEU A 800 -2.10 3.25 1.86
N GLY A 801 -2.38 3.98 2.93
CA GLY A 801 -2.80 5.38 2.89
C GLY A 801 -3.98 5.65 3.82
N ARG A 802 -4.64 6.79 3.63
CA ARG A 802 -5.83 7.19 4.37
C ARG A 802 -7.06 7.18 3.49
N THR A 803 -8.21 6.95 4.12
CA THR A 803 -9.53 7.01 3.47
C THR A 803 -10.12 8.42 3.50
N ASP A 804 -9.59 9.30 4.35
CA ASP A 804 -9.95 10.70 4.48
C ASP A 804 -8.84 11.64 3.99
N ASN A 805 -9.07 12.96 4.09
CA ASN A 805 -8.13 13.99 3.66
C ASN A 805 -7.07 14.34 4.71
N GLN A 806 -6.93 13.53 5.76
CA GLN A 806 -5.91 13.77 6.76
C GLN A 806 -4.56 13.32 6.21
N VAL A 807 -3.52 14.10 6.51
CA VAL A 807 -2.15 13.83 6.08
C VAL A 807 -1.19 14.00 7.24
N LYS A 808 0.05 13.53 7.06
CA LYS A 808 1.11 13.70 8.04
C LYS A 808 2.25 14.46 7.38
N ILE A 809 2.65 15.58 7.98
CA ILE A 809 3.69 16.46 7.46
C ILE A 809 4.69 16.71 8.57
N ARG A 810 5.92 16.22 8.38
CA ARG A 810 7.03 16.36 9.34
C ARG A 810 6.65 15.87 10.75
N GLY A 811 5.87 14.79 10.83
CA GLY A 811 5.35 14.18 12.05
C GLY A 811 4.03 14.74 12.53
N HIS A 812 3.62 15.92 12.05
CA HIS A 812 2.38 16.55 12.47
C HIS A 812 1.19 15.96 11.73
N ARG A 813 0.17 15.59 12.50
CA ARG A 813 -1.13 15.18 11.97
C ARG A 813 -1.89 16.43 11.52
N VAL A 814 -2.13 16.55 10.22
CA VAL A 814 -2.76 17.72 9.59
C VAL A 814 -4.06 17.32 8.92
N GLU A 815 -5.16 17.95 9.30
CA GLU A 815 -6.44 17.84 8.61
C GLU A 815 -6.50 18.94 7.55
N LEU A 816 -6.50 18.57 6.26
CA LEU A 816 -6.57 19.57 5.18
C LEU A 816 -7.83 20.43 5.28
N GLY A 817 -8.93 19.85 5.78
CA GLY A 817 -10.17 20.57 6.06
C GLY A 817 -10.04 21.69 7.11
N GLU A 818 -9.11 21.61 8.07
CA GLU A 818 -8.87 22.68 9.04
C GLU A 818 -8.23 23.91 8.38
N ILE A 819 -7.36 23.67 7.41
CA ILE A 819 -6.74 24.73 6.61
C ILE A 819 -7.78 25.34 5.68
N GLU A 820 -8.56 24.49 4.99
CA GLU A 820 -9.66 24.91 4.11
C GLU A 820 -10.68 25.77 4.88
N ALA A 821 -11.10 25.36 6.08
CA ALA A 821 -12.03 26.11 6.91
C ALA A 821 -11.47 27.47 7.34
N THR A 822 -10.21 27.53 7.79
CA THR A 822 -9.56 28.79 8.18
C THR A 822 -9.41 29.73 6.97
N LEU A 823 -9.11 29.19 5.78
CA LEU A 823 -9.05 29.98 4.54
C LEU A 823 -10.41 30.59 4.17
N LEU A 824 -11.50 29.85 4.39
CA LEU A 824 -12.86 30.34 4.12
C LEU A 824 -13.28 31.51 5.04
N GLU A 825 -12.56 31.75 6.14
CA GLU A 825 -12.76 32.92 7.00
C GLU A 825 -12.10 34.19 6.43
N HIS A 826 -11.21 34.06 5.43
CA HIS A 826 -10.56 35.21 4.80
C HIS A 826 -11.54 35.97 3.89
N PRO A 827 -11.68 37.31 4.00
CA PRO A 827 -12.72 38.09 3.29
C PRO A 827 -12.70 37.95 1.77
N GLN A 828 -11.53 37.72 1.18
CA GLN A 828 -11.34 37.60 -0.27
C GLN A 828 -11.46 36.16 -0.82
N VAL A 829 -11.77 35.17 0.02
CA VAL A 829 -11.85 33.75 -0.38
C VAL A 829 -13.31 33.29 -0.38
N ALA A 830 -13.81 32.85 -1.54
CA ALA A 830 -15.15 32.26 -1.70
C ALA A 830 -15.14 30.73 -1.54
N GLN A 831 -14.09 30.06 -2.04
CA GLN A 831 -13.89 28.63 -1.87
C GLN A 831 -12.41 28.34 -1.63
N ALA A 832 -12.12 27.32 -0.82
CA ALA A 832 -10.76 26.86 -0.56
C ALA A 832 -10.66 25.34 -0.70
N ALA A 833 -9.54 24.87 -1.24
CA ALA A 833 -9.17 23.46 -1.26
C ALA A 833 -7.66 23.37 -1.00
N VAL A 834 -7.24 22.42 -0.18
CA VAL A 834 -5.81 22.20 0.07
C VAL A 834 -5.44 20.80 -0.40
N ARG A 835 -4.29 20.69 -1.07
CA ARG A 835 -3.75 19.42 -1.56
C ARG A 835 -2.40 19.15 -0.92
N TYR A 836 -2.22 17.90 -0.50
CA TYR A 836 -0.93 17.39 -0.07
C TYR A 836 -0.12 16.90 -1.26
N CYS A 837 1.14 17.31 -1.31
CA CYS A 837 2.10 16.97 -2.35
C CYS A 837 3.16 16.03 -1.74
N ALA A 838 3.14 14.75 -2.14
CA ALA A 838 4.00 13.70 -1.61
C ALA A 838 5.33 13.60 -2.38
N ASP A 839 6.09 14.69 -2.44
CA ASP A 839 7.45 14.71 -3.02
C ASP A 839 8.49 14.24 -1.98
N ASP A 840 9.80 14.24 -2.33
CA ASP A 840 10.90 13.89 -1.41
C ASP A 840 10.90 14.76 -0.12
N ASP A 841 10.38 15.99 -0.20
CA ASP A 841 10.04 16.84 0.95
C ASP A 841 8.54 17.19 0.86
N PRO A 842 7.69 16.57 1.70
CA PRO A 842 6.24 16.77 1.61
C PRO A 842 5.80 18.20 1.94
N TRP A 843 4.85 18.73 1.15
CA TRP A 843 4.39 20.11 1.27
C TRP A 843 2.89 20.26 0.93
N LEU A 844 2.35 21.48 1.14
CA LEU A 844 0.93 21.81 0.96
C LEU A 844 0.71 22.85 -0.13
N MET A 845 -0.22 22.57 -1.04
CA MET A 845 -0.69 23.48 -2.09
C MET A 845 -2.07 24.03 -1.73
N GLY A 846 -2.20 25.36 -1.66
CA GLY A 846 -3.47 26.05 -1.43
C GLY A 846 -4.15 26.44 -2.76
N TYR A 847 -5.38 25.98 -2.98
CA TYR A 847 -6.22 26.44 -4.08
C TYR A 847 -7.33 27.33 -3.54
N VAL A 848 -7.52 28.49 -4.15
CA VAL A 848 -8.55 29.45 -3.72
C VAL A 848 -9.38 29.92 -4.91
N VAL A 849 -10.68 30.05 -4.70
CA VAL A 849 -11.58 30.78 -5.59
C VAL A 849 -11.88 32.12 -4.92
N PRO A 850 -11.63 33.27 -5.57
CA PRO A 850 -11.80 34.56 -4.94
C PRO A 850 -13.27 34.96 -4.81
N SER A 851 -13.63 35.66 -3.73
CA SER A 851 -14.94 36.31 -3.56
C SER A 851 -15.02 37.69 -4.23
N GLY A 852 -13.89 38.20 -4.74
CA GLY A 852 -13.71 39.50 -5.36
C GLY A 852 -12.39 39.57 -6.14
N PRO A 853 -11.56 40.62 -6.00
CA PRO A 853 -10.20 40.62 -6.55
C PRO A 853 -9.40 39.41 -6.04
N PRO A 854 -8.52 38.83 -6.86
CA PRO A 854 -7.72 37.67 -6.46
C PRO A 854 -6.92 38.00 -5.18
N PRO A 855 -6.98 37.13 -4.15
CA PRO A 855 -6.22 37.34 -2.92
C PRO A 855 -4.73 37.23 -3.20
N ASP A 856 -3.96 38.07 -2.52
CA ASP A 856 -2.50 38.00 -2.52
C ASP A 856 -2.03 36.80 -1.66
N PRO A 857 -1.15 35.92 -2.18
CA PRO A 857 -0.57 34.80 -1.41
C PRO A 857 0.03 35.19 -0.06
N ALA A 858 0.67 36.35 0.07
CA ALA A 858 1.23 36.79 1.34
C ALA A 858 0.12 37.10 2.37
N SER A 859 -0.98 37.73 1.95
CA SER A 859 -2.17 37.94 2.78
C SER A 859 -2.80 36.62 3.25
N LEU A 860 -2.86 35.61 2.38
CA LEU A 860 -3.37 34.27 2.75
C LEU A 860 -2.48 33.58 3.78
N ARG A 861 -1.15 33.63 3.59
CA ARG A 861 -0.17 33.09 4.55
C ARG A 861 -0.29 33.77 5.91
N ALA A 862 -0.34 35.10 5.93
CA ALA A 862 -0.48 35.88 7.15
C ALA A 862 -1.77 35.53 7.91
N HIS A 863 -2.90 35.42 7.20
CA HIS A 863 -4.18 35.03 7.80
C HIS A 863 -4.15 33.65 8.46
N LEU A 864 -3.53 32.66 7.79
CA LEU A 864 -3.40 31.32 8.36
C LEU A 864 -2.44 31.27 9.56
N ALA A 865 -1.32 31.99 9.50
CA ALA A 865 -0.32 32.01 10.56
C ALA A 865 -0.86 32.56 11.91
N VAL A 866 -1.96 33.31 11.89
CA VAL A 866 -2.63 33.79 13.12
C VAL A 866 -3.19 32.64 13.95
N SER A 867 -3.71 31.59 13.30
CA SER A 867 -4.54 30.56 13.95
C SER A 867 -3.99 29.14 13.80
N LEU A 868 -3.16 28.90 12.79
CA LEU A 868 -2.63 27.59 12.46
C LEU A 868 -1.14 27.48 12.78
N PRO A 869 -0.65 26.29 13.20
CA PRO A 869 0.77 26.02 13.31
C PRO A 869 1.51 26.18 11.96
N PRO A 870 2.81 26.51 11.95
CA PRO A 870 3.58 26.71 10.72
C PRO A 870 3.51 25.55 9.71
N ALA A 871 3.50 24.30 10.20
CA ALA A 871 3.41 23.11 9.35
C ALA A 871 2.06 22.94 8.60
N MET A 872 1.04 23.72 8.96
CA MET A 872 -0.30 23.70 8.34
C MET A 872 -0.50 24.82 7.30
N VAL A 873 0.49 25.70 7.10
CA VAL A 873 0.40 26.80 6.12
C VAL A 873 0.88 26.31 4.75
N PRO A 874 0.07 26.45 3.67
CA PRO A 874 0.50 26.09 2.32
C PRO A 874 1.73 26.86 1.84
N ALA A 875 2.65 26.15 1.19
CA ALA A 875 3.86 26.73 0.63
C ALA A 875 3.55 27.50 -0.66
N GLU A 876 2.73 26.91 -1.53
CA GLU A 876 2.34 27.48 -2.83
C GLU A 876 0.84 27.72 -2.92
N TRP A 877 0.46 28.62 -3.83
CA TRP A 877 -0.92 29.09 -4.00
C TRP A 877 -1.34 29.12 -5.46
N MET A 878 -2.58 28.73 -5.73
CA MET A 878 -3.20 28.88 -7.05
C MET A 878 -4.61 29.43 -6.93
N VAL A 879 -4.82 30.56 -7.59
CA VAL A 879 -6.15 31.16 -7.73
C VAL A 879 -6.85 30.54 -8.94
N LEU A 880 -8.05 30.03 -8.73
CA LEU A 880 -8.90 29.45 -9.77
C LEU A 880 -10.20 30.25 -9.90
N ASP A 881 -10.71 30.38 -11.12
CA ASP A 881 -12.00 31.03 -11.36
C ASP A 881 -13.16 30.23 -10.74
N ARG A 882 -13.02 28.90 -10.73
CA ARG A 882 -13.97 27.95 -10.12
C ARG A 882 -13.28 26.62 -9.88
N PHE A 883 -13.79 25.86 -8.92
CA PHE A 883 -13.34 24.49 -8.73
C PHE A 883 -13.95 23.50 -9.73
N PRO A 884 -13.16 22.51 -10.19
CA PRO A 884 -13.71 21.37 -10.93
C PRO A 884 -14.63 20.58 -10.01
N VAL A 885 -15.76 20.13 -10.54
CA VAL A 885 -16.76 19.36 -9.80
C VAL A 885 -17.05 18.05 -10.52
N ASN A 886 -17.30 16.99 -9.76
CA ASN A 886 -17.70 15.70 -10.30
C ASN A 886 -19.18 15.72 -10.76
N ALA A 887 -19.66 14.60 -11.31
CA ALA A 887 -21.04 14.45 -11.77
C ALA A 887 -22.12 14.73 -10.70
N ASN A 888 -21.75 14.72 -9.42
CA ASN A 888 -22.63 15.01 -8.29
C ASN A 888 -22.49 16.46 -7.77
N GLY A 889 -21.78 17.33 -8.47
CA GLY A 889 -21.58 18.73 -8.10
C GLY A 889 -20.66 18.96 -6.89
N LYS A 890 -19.92 17.95 -6.44
CA LYS A 890 -18.90 18.07 -5.38
C LYS A 890 -17.52 18.33 -5.98
N LEU A 891 -16.65 19.03 -5.25
CA LEU A 891 -15.25 19.28 -5.63
C LEU A 891 -14.57 17.97 -6.08
N ASP A 892 -14.05 17.97 -7.31
CA ASP A 892 -13.23 16.90 -7.85
C ASP A 892 -11.75 17.23 -7.63
N ARG A 893 -11.19 16.74 -6.52
CA ARG A 893 -9.79 16.97 -6.15
C ARG A 893 -8.79 16.35 -7.12
N ALA A 894 -9.16 15.29 -7.84
CA ALA A 894 -8.30 14.65 -8.83
C ALA A 894 -8.20 15.50 -10.11
N ALA A 895 -9.25 16.27 -10.41
CA ALA A 895 -9.29 17.20 -11.52
C ALA A 895 -8.72 18.59 -11.19
N LEU A 896 -8.33 18.87 -9.93
CA LEU A 896 -7.59 20.08 -9.61
C LEU A 896 -6.28 20.12 -10.42
N PRO A 897 -5.89 21.29 -10.96
CA PRO A 897 -4.63 21.43 -11.68
C PRO A 897 -3.48 20.81 -10.89
N ALA A 898 -2.55 20.15 -11.59
CA ALA A 898 -1.43 19.52 -10.93
C ALA A 898 -0.62 20.59 -10.18
N PRO A 899 -0.26 20.35 -8.89
CA PRO A 899 0.61 21.24 -8.17
C PRO A 899 1.95 21.27 -8.91
N VAL A 900 2.33 22.43 -9.40
CA VAL A 900 3.66 22.69 -9.89
C VAL A 900 4.30 23.55 -8.82
N ARG A 901 5.30 23.00 -8.12
CA ARG A 901 6.21 23.86 -7.38
C ARG A 901 6.89 24.72 -8.45
N ARG A 902 6.48 25.98 -8.56
CA ARG A 902 7.18 26.89 -9.46
C ARG A 902 8.57 27.04 -8.86
N PRO A 903 9.67 26.69 -9.55
CA PRO A 903 10.82 27.56 -9.41
C PRO A 903 10.30 28.93 -9.82
N ASP A 904 10.42 29.94 -8.96
CA ASP A 904 9.78 31.22 -9.24
C ASP A 904 10.13 31.70 -10.64
N ARG A 905 9.11 32.21 -11.34
CA ARG A 905 9.14 32.41 -12.78
C ARG A 905 10.30 33.33 -13.21
N PRO A 906 10.89 33.08 -14.39
CA PRO A 906 11.69 34.05 -15.10
C PRO A 906 10.77 35.13 -15.67
N ASP A 907 10.51 36.21 -14.94
CA ASP A 907 9.93 37.43 -15.51
C ASP A 907 11.05 38.44 -15.77
N GLU A 908 11.39 38.56 -17.06
CA GLU A 908 12.31 39.50 -17.70
C GLU A 908 13.78 39.50 -17.23
N PRO A 909 14.78 39.54 -18.13
CA PRO A 909 16.13 39.87 -17.72
C PRO A 909 16.10 41.30 -17.18
N ALA A 910 15.99 41.45 -15.87
CA ALA A 910 16.45 42.64 -15.20
C ALA A 910 17.90 42.84 -15.68
N ALA A 911 18.14 43.95 -16.37
CA ALA A 911 19.48 44.36 -16.75
C ALA A 911 20.40 44.15 -15.54
N PRO A 912 21.64 43.66 -15.71
CA PRO A 912 22.54 43.39 -14.60
C PRO A 912 22.57 44.62 -13.71
N ARG A 913 21.98 44.51 -12.51
CA ARG A 913 22.09 45.57 -11.52
C ARG A 913 23.56 45.59 -11.14
N ALA A 914 24.24 46.64 -11.57
CA ALA A 914 25.57 46.94 -11.07
C ALA A 914 25.47 47.01 -9.54
N THR A 915 26.04 46.02 -8.88
CA THR A 915 26.42 46.15 -7.48
C THR A 915 27.59 47.12 -7.46
N ASP A 916 27.28 48.40 -7.25
CA ASP A 916 28.25 49.39 -6.78
C ASP A 916 28.60 49.02 -5.33
N GLY A 917 29.46 48.01 -5.18
CA GLY A 917 29.93 47.52 -3.90
C GLY A 917 30.94 46.42 -4.13
N VAL A 918 32.12 46.56 -3.54
CA VAL A 918 33.15 45.51 -3.50
C VAL A 918 32.51 44.29 -2.82
N THR A 919 32.09 43.27 -3.59
CA THR A 919 31.61 42.01 -3.03
C THR A 919 32.81 41.25 -2.45
N ASP A 920 32.69 40.93 -1.16
CA ASP A 920 33.63 40.14 -0.36
C ASP A 920 33.33 38.64 -0.57
N GLY A 921 34.38 37.80 -0.52
CA GLY A 921 34.27 36.35 -0.66
C GLY A 921 33.36 35.65 0.35
N VAL A 922 33.07 36.26 1.52
CA VAL A 922 32.06 35.75 2.46
C VAL A 922 30.65 35.86 1.87
N THR A 923 30.27 37.02 1.33
CA THR A 923 28.95 37.25 0.72
C THR A 923 28.71 36.34 -0.48
N ASP A 924 29.73 36.17 -1.34
CA ASP A 924 29.65 35.26 -2.50
C ASP A 924 29.45 33.80 -2.08
N THR A 925 30.10 33.37 -0.99
CA THR A 925 29.98 32.00 -0.47
C THR A 925 28.60 31.77 0.16
N VAL A 926 28.10 32.72 0.96
CA VAL A 926 26.74 32.66 1.53
C VAL A 926 25.70 32.62 0.40
N ARG A 927 25.85 33.44 -0.64
CA ARG A 927 24.98 33.42 -1.83
C ARG A 927 25.00 32.07 -2.54
N ALA A 928 26.20 31.52 -2.77
CA ALA A 928 26.33 30.20 -3.40
C ALA A 928 25.64 29.10 -2.59
N ILE A 929 25.74 29.15 -1.26
CA ILE A 929 25.05 28.22 -0.36
C ILE A 929 23.51 28.40 -0.46
N TRP A 930 23.02 29.64 -0.55
CA TRP A 930 21.60 29.94 -0.80
C TRP A 930 21.12 29.29 -2.10
N CYS A 931 21.80 29.58 -3.21
CA CYS A 931 21.50 29.02 -4.52
C CYS A 931 21.51 27.48 -4.51
N GLU A 932 22.51 26.86 -3.87
CA GLU A 932 22.65 25.41 -3.85
C GLU A 932 21.58 24.73 -2.97
N VAL A 933 21.25 25.30 -1.80
CA VAL A 933 20.26 24.71 -0.89
C VAL A 933 18.84 24.89 -1.41
N LEU A 934 18.53 26.08 -1.93
CA LEU A 934 17.19 26.43 -2.44
C LEU A 934 16.99 25.98 -3.90
N ARG A 935 18.06 25.54 -4.58
CA ARG A 935 18.08 25.18 -6.01
C ARG A 935 17.69 26.35 -6.92
N LEU A 936 18.28 27.51 -6.65
CA LEU A 936 18.11 28.75 -7.41
C LEU A 936 19.36 29.00 -8.26
N ASP A 937 19.20 29.64 -9.41
CA ASP A 937 20.32 29.99 -10.30
C ASP A 937 21.10 31.22 -9.76
N ASP A 938 20.42 32.18 -9.13
CA ASP A 938 20.98 33.36 -8.47
C ASP A 938 20.03 33.85 -7.35
N VAL A 939 20.54 34.65 -6.41
CA VAL A 939 19.79 35.24 -5.27
C VAL A 939 20.33 36.62 -5.00
N GLY A 940 19.47 37.63 -4.84
CA GLY A 940 19.86 38.99 -4.46
C GLY A 940 20.33 39.10 -3.01
N ASP A 941 21.20 40.07 -2.71
CA ASP A 941 21.77 40.23 -1.36
C ASP A 941 20.71 40.50 -0.28
N ASP A 942 19.63 41.21 -0.65
CA ASP A 942 18.56 41.63 0.25
C ASP A 942 17.28 40.76 0.14
N GLU A 943 17.33 39.63 -0.57
CA GLU A 943 16.17 38.74 -0.73
C GLU A 943 15.98 37.86 0.51
N ASP A 944 14.74 37.85 1.04
CA ASP A 944 14.36 37.13 2.24
C ASP A 944 14.33 35.61 2.01
N LEU A 945 15.02 34.86 2.87
CA LEU A 945 15.13 33.40 2.80
C LEU A 945 13.77 32.68 2.77
N PHE A 946 12.77 33.14 3.53
CA PHE A 946 11.47 32.49 3.61
C PHE A 946 10.61 32.80 2.39
N ASP A 947 10.75 34.01 1.83
CA ASP A 947 10.11 34.36 0.55
C ASP A 947 10.67 33.53 -0.60
N LEU A 948 11.97 33.18 -0.56
CA LEU A 948 12.63 32.28 -1.50
C LEU A 948 12.33 30.78 -1.28
N GLY A 949 11.34 30.47 -0.42
CA GLY A 949 10.92 29.09 -0.14
C GLY A 949 11.81 28.36 0.87
N GLY A 950 12.63 29.10 1.64
CA GLY A 950 13.39 28.58 2.75
C GLY A 950 12.51 28.16 3.92
N HIS A 951 12.93 27.12 4.63
CA HIS A 951 12.28 26.56 5.81
C HIS A 951 13.33 26.00 6.77
N SER A 952 12.92 25.51 7.94
CA SER A 952 13.86 25.10 9.00
C SER A 952 14.91 24.09 8.51
N LEU A 953 14.53 23.08 7.72
CA LEU A 953 15.48 22.13 7.13
C LEU A 953 16.45 22.76 6.09
N SER A 954 16.01 23.74 5.29
CA SER A 954 16.92 24.44 4.37
C SER A 954 17.90 25.30 5.16
N ILE A 955 17.43 26.00 6.21
CA ILE A 955 18.30 26.76 7.11
C ILE A 955 19.35 25.84 7.74
N THR A 956 18.94 24.70 8.26
CA THR A 956 19.86 23.72 8.83
C THR A 956 20.92 23.24 7.84
N ARG A 957 20.54 23.02 6.56
CA ARG A 957 21.48 22.68 5.48
C ARG A 957 22.42 23.85 5.18
N MET A 958 21.91 25.08 5.18
CA MET A 958 22.70 26.29 5.02
C MET A 958 23.71 26.45 6.15
N MET A 959 23.28 26.35 7.41
CA MET A 959 24.15 26.36 8.59
C MET A 959 25.29 25.34 8.47
N THR A 960 24.95 24.10 8.10
CA THR A 960 25.94 23.03 7.91
C THR A 960 26.95 23.38 6.82
N ARG A 961 26.49 23.94 5.69
CA ARG A 961 27.36 24.34 4.58
C ARG A 961 28.20 25.58 4.91
N ILE A 962 27.64 26.56 5.62
CA ILE A 962 28.38 27.75 6.09
C ILE A 962 29.49 27.30 7.04
N GLN A 963 29.19 26.41 7.98
CA GLN A 963 30.20 25.84 8.87
C GLN A 963 31.29 25.10 8.08
N MET A 964 30.91 24.33 7.05
CA MET A 964 31.87 23.57 6.23
C MET A 964 32.73 24.43 5.31
N GLN A 965 32.16 25.50 4.72
CA GLN A 965 32.84 26.32 3.70
C GLN A 965 33.53 27.55 4.28
N LEU A 966 32.99 28.12 5.37
CA LEU A 966 33.48 29.36 5.99
C LEU A 966 34.02 29.15 7.41
N GLY A 967 33.79 27.99 8.04
CA GLY A 967 34.17 27.76 9.43
C GLY A 967 33.36 28.59 10.44
N ALA A 968 32.28 29.22 9.99
CA ALA A 968 31.44 30.11 10.79
C ALA A 968 30.19 29.38 11.32
N ASP A 969 29.98 29.45 12.62
CA ASP A 969 28.81 28.87 13.28
C ASP A 969 27.74 29.96 13.41
N VAL A 970 26.78 29.96 12.48
CA VAL A 970 25.68 30.92 12.46
C VAL A 970 24.48 30.31 13.17
N PRO A 971 24.07 30.85 14.33
CA PRO A 971 22.92 30.35 15.07
C PRO A 971 21.61 30.43 14.27
N LEU A 972 20.71 29.48 14.49
CA LEU A 972 19.43 29.38 13.78
C LEU A 972 18.55 30.63 13.94
N ASP A 973 18.55 31.25 15.12
CA ASP A 973 17.83 32.48 15.43
C ASP A 973 18.23 33.64 14.51
N VAL A 974 19.50 33.71 14.10
CA VAL A 974 19.98 34.72 13.16
C VAL A 974 19.32 34.59 11.79
N PHE A 975 18.99 33.37 11.35
CA PHE A 975 18.26 33.18 10.09
C PHE A 975 16.79 33.59 10.17
N TYR A 976 16.21 33.66 11.37
CA TYR A 976 14.84 34.15 11.56
C TYR A 976 14.80 35.67 11.81
N ASP A 977 15.84 36.21 12.45
CA ASP A 977 15.94 37.64 12.77
C ASP A 977 16.48 38.46 11.59
N THR A 978 17.40 37.87 10.80
CA THR A 978 18.09 38.50 9.67
C THR A 978 18.14 37.55 8.47
N PRO A 979 17.04 37.39 7.72
CA PRO A 979 16.86 36.30 6.76
C PRO A 979 17.50 36.53 5.38
N THR A 980 18.38 37.52 5.20
CA THR A 980 18.94 37.85 3.87
C THR A 980 20.43 37.47 3.75
N VAL A 981 20.92 37.32 2.51
CA VAL A 981 22.33 37.00 2.23
C VAL A 981 23.26 38.09 2.77
N ALA A 982 22.90 39.36 2.62
CA ALA A 982 23.66 40.51 3.11
C ALA A 982 23.82 40.49 4.62
N GLU A 983 22.71 40.26 5.35
CA GLU A 983 22.70 40.33 6.80
C GLU A 983 23.39 39.12 7.43
N ILE A 984 23.25 37.92 6.83
CA ILE A 984 23.97 36.73 7.28
C ILE A 984 25.47 36.87 7.03
N ALA A 985 25.87 37.43 5.87
CA ALA A 985 27.26 37.73 5.60
C ALA A 985 27.82 38.81 6.55
N GLU A 986 27.03 39.82 6.91
CA GLU A 986 27.38 40.81 7.94
C GLU A 986 27.55 40.14 9.30
N TYR A 987 26.61 39.29 9.73
CA TYR A 987 26.70 38.55 11.00
C TYR A 987 27.97 37.71 11.08
N ILE A 988 28.31 36.97 10.01
CA ILE A 988 29.55 36.20 9.95
C ILE A 988 30.78 37.11 10.06
N ARG A 989 30.74 38.29 9.44
CA ARG A 989 31.84 39.27 9.50
C ARG A 989 31.99 39.89 10.88
N THR A 990 30.91 40.20 11.58
CA THR A 990 30.96 40.90 12.88
C THR A 990 31.15 39.93 14.05
N GLU A 991 30.43 38.82 14.05
CA GLU A 991 30.33 37.90 15.19
C GLU A 991 31.18 36.63 15.04
N CYS A 992 31.58 36.26 13.81
CA CYS A 992 32.41 35.07 13.56
C CYS A 992 33.85 35.38 13.09
N ALA A 993 34.29 36.63 13.17
CA ALA A 993 35.60 37.10 12.68
C ALA A 993 36.82 36.33 13.23
N GLY A 994 36.70 35.70 14.40
CA GLY A 994 37.74 34.89 15.03
C GLY A 994 37.86 33.44 14.52
N SER A 995 36.92 32.99 13.69
CA SER A 995 36.75 31.58 13.28
C SER A 995 36.97 31.33 11.78
N LEU A 996 37.18 32.39 10.98
CA LEU A 996 37.31 32.30 9.53
C LEU A 996 38.65 31.67 9.13
N VAL A 997 38.60 30.51 8.47
CA VAL A 997 39.78 29.89 7.86
C VAL A 997 39.85 30.34 6.40
N THR A 998 40.88 31.12 6.04
CA THR A 998 41.17 31.44 4.64
C THR A 998 41.64 30.18 3.91
N ALA A 999 40.77 29.58 3.10
CA ALA A 999 41.15 28.51 2.18
C ALA A 999 41.89 29.10 0.97
N ASP A 1000 43.19 28.85 0.89
CA ASP A 1000 44.04 29.25 -0.24
C ASP A 1000 43.63 28.49 -1.51
N ARG A 1001 43.39 29.22 -2.60
CA ARG A 1001 42.65 28.75 -3.79
C ARG A 1001 43.53 28.06 -4.85
N GLU A 1002 44.69 27.52 -4.46
CA GLU A 1002 45.63 26.83 -5.36
C GLU A 1002 46.08 25.46 -4.82
N ALA A 1003 45.18 24.47 -4.76
CA ALA A 1003 45.57 23.05 -4.83
C ALA A 1003 44.37 22.08 -4.88
N VAL A 1004 43.60 22.02 -5.98
CA VAL A 1004 43.03 20.75 -6.48
C VAL A 1004 42.83 20.88 -7.99
N ARG A 1005 43.61 20.11 -8.75
CA ARG A 1005 43.31 19.70 -10.12
C ARG A 1005 43.22 18.19 -10.14
#